data_AF-Q7NAP5-F1
#
_entry.id   AF-Q7NAP5-F1
#
_cell.length_a   1.000
_cell.length_b   1.000
_cell.length_c   1.000
_cell.angle_alpha   90.00
_cell.angle_beta   90.00
_cell.angle_gamma   90.00
#
_symmetry.space_group_name_H-M   'P 1'
#
loop_
_entity.id
_entity.type
_entity.pdbx_description
1 polymer ?
#
loop_
_entity_poly.entity_id
_entity_poly.type
_entity_poly.pdbx_seq_one_letter_code
_entity_poly.pdbx_strand_id
1 'polypeptide(L)'
;MLAAASCTSATTPTPNPEPKPDPMPNPPSGGMNGGDTNPGGGQNMMNAASQELEAARMGLTTVFDSKAKNLGLYVGYKKTQQNLTKAYDAAKNVLDNSSSTTQNLNEAKTRLETAIRTAATSKQTFDEQHAELVKVYKELKTTLSNETATLAPYADSQYAGIKMHLSGLYDAGKAITTKTLEPVEGDPLTASAVMMANTKIVEAIKDEVLNPQKENATKLADSFVKQVINKTKITGTTKTENQPGNYSFVGFSNDLDHKIAGNAGNPPSNLPTWNFAQRKVWTSETKTKNGSTDIVESPTSKTDVSWIYSLSGETTKYTLEFIYYGPSTVYLYFPYKLVKSADSSLVALQYKLNGGEQQPITFAADNQQNVEATANKTPTVSDINVAKVSLSGLKFGSNTIELSVPTENPAKVALMIGNIYIYIYIYITSNDQNTNKVYDDIFGNKQNIIDNKKSVTVDLLTGYSLASSWSTYIGQFTKLTDQKTMYLVGFIGGPNERVANNTKTNKVLFPYTWGNARTITIYVNAPVEGQYYISGSYITSKQRGLQFTAGDAVSQNTNVVKVNVTGKSNWTSVGTFDTSKTSGNDGTVQGNTRTLLLKEGLNKIIIAGDTLDSKSAPYIGNLTFTLKTSTTSNDETGAIANSASS
;
A
#
# COMPACT_ATOMS: atom_id res chain seq x y z
N MET A 1 16.29 3.45 42.39
CA MET A 1 17.63 3.42 43.04
C MET A 1 18.38 4.69 42.62
N LEU A 2 19.33 5.15 43.45
CA LEU A 2 20.19 6.33 43.24
C LEU A 2 21.11 6.18 41.99
N ALA A 3 21.81 7.17 41.44
CA ALA A 3 22.21 8.54 41.87
C ALA A 3 22.25 9.52 40.65
N ALA A 4 21.94 10.83 40.74
CA ALA A 4 22.79 12.01 41.09
C ALA A 4 24.00 12.26 40.14
N ALA A 5 24.37 13.50 39.74
CA ALA A 5 24.20 14.85 40.30
C ALA A 5 24.11 15.96 39.18
N SER A 6 23.35 17.07 39.28
CA SER A 6 23.59 18.38 39.97
C SER A 6 24.57 19.35 39.24
N CYS A 7 24.39 20.68 39.04
CA CYS A 7 23.28 21.66 39.21
C CYS A 7 23.62 22.98 38.42
N THR A 8 22.67 23.73 37.81
CA THR A 8 22.06 25.05 38.24
C THR A 8 22.94 26.01 39.07
N SER A 9 22.96 27.36 38.92
CA SER A 9 22.16 28.32 38.11
C SER A 9 22.65 29.80 38.22
N ALA A 10 22.34 30.63 37.20
CA ALA A 10 22.07 32.10 37.17
C ALA A 10 23.11 33.18 37.61
N THR A 11 23.24 34.27 36.82
CA THR A 11 23.12 35.71 37.22
C THR A 11 23.22 36.69 36.03
N THR A 12 22.54 37.84 36.14
CA THR A 12 22.68 39.13 35.41
C THR A 12 22.24 40.25 36.39
N PRO A 13 22.54 41.58 36.23
CA PRO A 13 23.28 42.30 35.17
C PRO A 13 24.23 43.46 35.64
N THR A 14 24.79 44.22 34.66
CA THR A 14 25.31 45.63 34.71
C THR A 14 26.61 45.96 35.50
N PRO A 15 27.32 47.09 35.23
CA PRO A 15 27.06 48.21 34.28
C PRO A 15 28.23 48.58 33.30
N ASN A 16 27.98 49.62 32.49
CA ASN A 16 28.88 50.28 31.54
C ASN A 16 29.98 51.16 32.19
N PRO A 17 31.19 51.31 31.59
CA PRO A 17 32.12 52.39 31.89
C PRO A 17 32.11 53.51 30.83
N GLU A 18 31.95 54.76 31.28
CA GLU A 18 32.14 56.00 30.50
C GLU A 18 33.56 56.62 30.72
N PRO A 19 33.98 57.69 30.02
CA PRO A 19 35.35 57.82 29.51
C PRO A 19 36.32 58.61 30.40
N LYS A 20 37.62 58.53 30.08
CA LYS A 20 38.69 59.42 30.59
C LYS A 20 39.87 59.53 29.59
N PRO A 21 40.75 60.54 29.69
CA PRO A 21 40.76 61.62 28.70
C PRO A 21 42.12 61.87 28.04
N ASP A 22 42.18 62.88 27.16
CA ASP A 22 43.37 63.29 26.40
C ASP A 22 44.62 63.58 27.24
N PRO A 23 45.83 63.24 26.75
CA PRO A 23 47.09 63.67 27.35
C PRO A 23 47.47 65.09 26.88
N MET A 24 47.68 65.99 27.83
CA MET A 24 48.34 67.29 27.61
C MET A 24 49.45 67.51 28.67
N PRO A 25 50.37 68.48 28.48
CA PRO A 25 51.79 68.15 28.41
C PRO A 25 52.58 68.59 29.65
N ASN A 26 53.86 68.18 29.75
CA ASN A 26 54.86 68.96 30.47
C ASN A 26 56.30 68.73 29.94
N PRO A 27 57.25 69.68 30.11
CA PRO A 27 58.49 69.74 29.33
C PRO A 27 59.76 69.68 30.24
N PRO A 28 60.86 70.46 30.09
CA PRO A 28 62.17 69.86 29.86
C PRO A 28 63.25 70.15 30.93
N SER A 29 64.17 69.21 31.12
CA SER A 29 65.54 69.36 31.66
C SER A 29 66.19 67.96 31.57
N GLY A 30 67.47 67.73 31.26
CA GLY A 30 68.65 68.59 31.29
C GLY A 30 69.67 67.95 32.24
N GLY A 31 70.80 67.47 31.71
CA GLY A 31 71.83 66.80 32.53
C GLY A 31 72.91 66.10 31.69
N MET A 32 74.18 66.44 31.93
CA MET A 32 75.34 65.99 31.14
C MET A 32 76.00 64.72 31.71
N ASN A 33 76.42 63.83 30.82
CA ASN A 33 77.75 63.21 30.74
C ASN A 33 77.75 62.26 29.51
N GLY A 34 78.81 62.12 28.72
CA GLY A 34 80.21 62.49 28.95
C GLY A 34 81.06 61.22 28.88
N GLY A 35 81.50 60.85 27.68
CA GLY A 35 82.26 59.62 27.45
C GLY A 35 82.43 59.31 25.96
N ASP A 36 83.62 59.60 25.44
CA ASP A 36 84.03 59.21 24.09
C ASP A 36 84.02 57.69 23.92
N THR A 37 83.50 57.20 22.78
CA THR A 37 84.34 56.56 21.75
C THR A 37 83.54 56.40 20.45
N ASN A 38 84.03 57.02 19.37
CA ASN A 38 83.93 56.45 18.04
C ASN A 38 85.37 56.23 17.56
N PRO A 39 85.72 55.02 17.13
CA PRO A 39 86.02 54.91 15.69
C PRO A 39 85.55 53.59 15.07
N GLY A 40 85.27 53.63 13.76
CA GLY A 40 85.35 52.46 12.88
C GLY A 40 84.00 51.93 12.41
N GLY A 41 83.62 52.32 11.20
CA GLY A 41 82.37 51.89 10.58
C GLY A 41 82.29 50.41 10.22
N GLY A 42 81.05 49.99 9.94
CA GLY A 42 80.78 48.88 9.03
C GLY A 42 80.12 47.65 9.63
N GLN A 43 78.82 47.74 9.97
CA GLN A 43 77.78 46.83 9.43
C GLN A 43 76.37 47.25 9.92
N ASN A 44 75.40 47.18 9.01
CA ASN A 44 73.95 47.14 9.26
C ASN A 44 73.22 48.36 9.89
N MET A 45 73.75 49.59 9.78
CA MET A 45 72.84 50.74 9.74
C MET A 45 72.16 50.78 8.36
N MET A 46 70.97 50.16 8.26
CA MET A 46 70.02 50.50 7.18
C MET A 46 69.82 52.01 7.20
N ASN A 47 69.99 52.67 6.05
CA ASN A 47 69.63 54.09 5.95
C ASN A 47 68.11 54.24 6.16
N ALA A 48 67.65 55.45 6.51
CA ALA A 48 66.24 55.68 6.83
C ALA A 48 65.29 55.23 5.69
N ALA A 49 65.68 55.44 4.43
CA ALA A 49 64.91 55.00 3.27
C ALA A 49 64.83 53.47 3.12
N SER A 50 65.87 52.71 3.52
CA SER A 50 65.83 51.24 3.59
C SER A 50 64.90 50.74 4.70
N GLN A 51 64.87 51.42 5.85
CA GLN A 51 63.92 51.09 6.93
C GLN A 51 62.47 51.40 6.50
N GLU A 52 62.24 52.55 5.86
CA GLU A 52 60.93 52.91 5.29
C GLU A 52 60.47 51.94 4.19
N LEU A 53 61.38 51.49 3.32
CA LEU A 53 61.09 50.52 2.27
C LEU A 53 60.64 49.18 2.85
N GLU A 54 61.36 48.69 3.87
CA GLU A 54 61.02 47.42 4.54
C GLU A 54 59.74 47.54 5.37
N ALA A 55 59.51 48.67 6.04
CA ALA A 55 58.25 48.96 6.72
C ALA A 55 57.06 49.02 5.74
N ALA A 56 57.22 49.64 4.57
CA ALA A 56 56.20 49.65 3.52
C ALA A 56 55.94 48.25 2.95
N ARG A 57 56.99 47.42 2.80
CA ARG A 57 56.91 46.02 2.36
C ARG A 57 56.14 45.18 3.38
N MET A 58 56.52 45.20 4.66
CA MET A 58 55.77 44.54 5.74
C MET A 58 54.32 45.03 5.84
N GLY A 59 54.10 46.34 5.65
CA GLY A 59 52.77 46.94 5.65
C GLY A 59 51.87 46.43 4.54
N LEU A 60 52.41 46.20 3.34
CA LEU A 60 51.69 45.57 2.23
C LEU A 60 51.46 44.08 2.49
N THR A 61 52.49 43.34 2.94
CA THR A 61 52.39 41.91 3.29
C THR A 61 51.29 41.65 4.30
N THR A 62 51.21 42.44 5.39
CA THR A 62 50.18 42.32 6.43
C THR A 62 48.76 42.42 5.86
N VAL A 63 48.52 43.33 4.90
CA VAL A 63 47.22 43.45 4.23
C VAL A 63 47.02 42.31 3.24
N PHE A 64 48.07 41.87 2.54
CA PHE A 64 48.01 40.76 1.58
C PHE A 64 47.65 39.43 2.25
N ASP A 65 48.22 39.10 3.41
CA ASP A 65 47.99 37.83 4.13
C ASP A 65 46.53 37.64 4.57
N SER A 66 45.74 38.72 4.62
CA SER A 66 44.29 38.65 4.84
C SER A 66 43.49 38.03 3.67
N LYS A 67 44.12 37.73 2.52
CA LYS A 67 43.48 37.27 1.27
C LYS A 67 42.46 36.16 1.47
N ALA A 68 42.82 35.09 2.18
CA ALA A 68 41.93 33.94 2.37
C ALA A 68 40.66 34.33 3.18
N LYS A 69 40.84 35.08 4.27
CA LYS A 69 39.73 35.58 5.12
C LYS A 69 38.81 36.48 4.32
N ASN A 70 39.35 37.48 3.62
CA ASN A 70 38.55 38.48 2.92
C ASN A 70 37.84 37.89 1.70
N LEU A 71 38.50 37.07 0.88
CA LEU A 71 37.83 36.40 -0.25
C LEU A 71 36.76 35.40 0.22
N GLY A 72 36.93 34.77 1.38
CA GLY A 72 35.94 33.85 1.98
C GLY A 72 34.59 34.50 2.28
N LEU A 73 34.55 35.81 2.57
CA LEU A 73 33.30 36.55 2.82
C LEU A 73 32.41 36.69 1.57
N TYR A 74 32.99 36.58 0.38
CA TYR A 74 32.32 36.87 -0.89
C TYR A 74 32.07 35.62 -1.76
N VAL A 75 32.09 34.41 -1.18
CA VAL A 75 31.86 33.15 -1.94
C VAL A 75 30.52 33.16 -2.70
N GLY A 76 29.48 33.75 -2.13
CA GLY A 76 28.18 33.95 -2.78
C GLY A 76 28.08 35.16 -3.72
N TYR A 77 29.10 36.03 -3.78
CA TYR A 77 29.10 37.30 -4.49
C TYR A 77 30.27 37.33 -5.48
N LYS A 78 30.16 36.56 -6.57
CA LYS A 78 31.30 36.22 -7.43
C LYS A 78 31.89 37.41 -8.17
N LYS A 79 31.09 38.40 -8.58
CA LYS A 79 31.60 39.63 -9.20
C LYS A 79 32.39 40.47 -8.19
N THR A 80 31.87 40.67 -6.98
CA THR A 80 32.60 41.28 -5.87
C THR A 80 33.89 40.50 -5.54
N GLN A 81 33.82 39.17 -5.45
CA GLN A 81 34.98 38.30 -5.20
C GLN A 81 36.03 38.40 -6.31
N GLN A 82 35.63 38.40 -7.58
CA GLN A 82 36.55 38.50 -8.73
C GLN A 82 37.27 39.85 -8.75
N ASN A 83 36.56 40.95 -8.47
CA ASN A 83 37.16 42.28 -8.38
C ASN A 83 38.18 42.38 -7.24
N LEU A 84 37.87 41.79 -6.07
CA LEU A 84 38.79 41.73 -4.95
C LEU A 84 40.01 40.83 -5.26
N THR A 85 39.83 39.69 -5.93
CA THR A 85 40.93 38.84 -6.39
C THR A 85 41.88 39.60 -7.32
N LYS A 86 41.38 40.33 -8.32
CA LYS A 86 42.19 41.19 -9.21
C LYS A 86 43.02 42.21 -8.43
N ALA A 87 42.47 42.80 -7.37
CA ALA A 87 43.19 43.74 -6.51
C ALA A 87 44.31 43.05 -5.69
N TYR A 88 44.06 41.86 -5.14
CA TYR A 88 45.10 41.07 -4.49
C TYR A 88 46.22 40.64 -5.45
N ASP A 89 45.88 40.27 -6.69
CA ASP A 89 46.87 39.84 -7.67
C ASP A 89 47.72 41.03 -8.17
N ALA A 90 47.11 42.21 -8.35
CA ALA A 90 47.83 43.46 -8.61
C ALA A 90 48.76 43.85 -7.43
N ALA A 91 48.31 43.69 -6.19
CA ALA A 91 49.14 43.92 -5.01
C ALA A 91 50.31 42.93 -4.92
N LYS A 92 50.07 41.64 -5.25
CA LYS A 92 51.14 40.63 -5.33
C LYS A 92 52.21 40.99 -6.36
N ASN A 93 51.82 41.46 -7.54
CA ASN A 93 52.78 41.87 -8.57
C ASN A 93 53.72 43.01 -8.09
N VAL A 94 53.23 43.92 -7.23
CA VAL A 94 54.08 44.96 -6.62
C VAL A 94 54.94 44.41 -5.48
N LEU A 95 54.42 43.48 -4.69
CA LEU A 95 55.15 42.85 -3.58
C LEU A 95 56.30 41.96 -4.07
N ASP A 96 56.05 41.15 -5.11
CA ASP A 96 57.02 40.23 -5.71
C ASP A 96 58.12 40.98 -6.52
N ASN A 97 57.84 42.20 -6.98
CA ASN A 97 58.81 43.01 -7.70
C ASN A 97 59.88 43.57 -6.75
N SER A 98 61.13 43.09 -6.90
CA SER A 98 62.29 43.52 -6.12
C SER A 98 62.66 44.99 -6.33
N SER A 99 62.25 45.58 -7.46
CA SER A 99 62.50 46.98 -7.82
C SER A 99 61.38 47.94 -7.39
N SER A 100 60.34 47.47 -6.68
CA SER A 100 59.28 48.34 -6.15
C SER A 100 59.82 49.34 -5.13
N THR A 101 59.55 50.63 -5.34
CA THR A 101 59.90 51.70 -4.41
C THR A 101 58.94 51.76 -3.21
N THR A 102 59.32 52.48 -2.16
CA THR A 102 58.47 52.78 -0.99
C THR A 102 57.13 53.39 -1.41
N GLN A 103 57.14 54.27 -2.42
CA GLN A 103 55.91 54.83 -3.00
C GLN A 103 55.05 53.75 -3.66
N ASN A 104 55.62 52.86 -4.48
CA ASN A 104 54.86 51.80 -5.13
C ASN A 104 54.20 50.85 -4.11
N LEU A 105 54.92 50.49 -3.05
CA LEU A 105 54.41 49.64 -1.97
C LEU A 105 53.27 50.30 -1.19
N ASN A 106 53.43 51.58 -0.82
CA ASN A 106 52.39 52.34 -0.12
C ASN A 106 51.16 52.61 -0.99
N GLU A 107 51.33 52.89 -2.29
CA GLU A 107 50.22 52.99 -3.24
C GLU A 107 49.49 51.65 -3.40
N ALA A 108 50.22 50.54 -3.54
CA ALA A 108 49.63 49.21 -3.64
C ALA A 108 48.85 48.82 -2.37
N LYS A 109 49.39 49.13 -1.19
CA LYS A 109 48.71 48.93 0.10
C LYS A 109 47.40 49.73 0.15
N THR A 110 47.47 51.03 -0.17
CA THR A 110 46.31 51.92 -0.19
C THR A 110 45.23 51.47 -1.18
N ARG A 111 45.64 51.01 -2.38
CA ARG A 111 44.74 50.43 -3.38
C ARG A 111 44.09 49.13 -2.89
N LEU A 112 44.85 48.23 -2.26
CA LEU A 112 44.32 46.96 -1.74
C LEU A 112 43.34 47.18 -0.57
N GLU A 113 43.69 48.03 0.40
CA GLU A 113 42.78 48.42 1.49
C GLU A 113 41.50 49.06 0.96
N THR A 114 41.61 49.89 -0.08
CA THR A 114 40.45 50.50 -0.75
C THR A 114 39.60 49.43 -1.43
N ALA A 115 40.19 48.48 -2.15
CA ALA A 115 39.46 47.36 -2.75
C ALA A 115 38.75 46.47 -1.71
N ILE A 116 39.36 46.25 -0.54
CA ILE A 116 38.74 45.53 0.58
C ILE A 116 37.51 46.29 1.11
N ARG A 117 37.63 47.61 1.32
CA ARG A 117 36.49 48.48 1.71
C ARG A 117 35.40 48.48 0.64
N THR A 118 35.76 48.67 -0.63
CA THR A 118 34.82 48.65 -1.75
C THR A 118 34.09 47.32 -1.84
N ALA A 119 34.75 46.17 -1.64
CA ALA A 119 34.09 44.87 -1.64
C ALA A 119 33.04 44.74 -0.52
N ALA A 120 33.32 45.28 0.67
CA ALA A 120 32.36 45.31 1.77
C ALA A 120 31.14 46.19 1.43
N THR A 121 31.37 47.39 0.89
CA THR A 121 30.31 48.30 0.44
C THR A 121 29.50 47.71 -0.72
N SER A 122 30.13 47.11 -1.73
CA SER A 122 29.43 46.48 -2.86
C SER A 122 28.52 45.34 -2.39
N LYS A 123 28.96 44.53 -1.44
CA LYS A 123 28.12 43.51 -0.81
C LYS A 123 26.95 44.14 -0.04
N GLN A 124 27.19 45.20 0.75
CA GLN A 124 26.12 45.89 1.46
C GLN A 124 25.07 46.47 0.50
N THR A 125 25.50 47.17 -0.55
CA THR A 125 24.60 47.74 -1.57
C THR A 125 23.82 46.64 -2.30
N PHE A 126 24.44 45.51 -2.62
CA PHE A 126 23.74 44.35 -3.18
C PHE A 126 22.68 43.82 -2.20
N ASP A 127 23.03 43.65 -0.92
CA ASP A 127 22.12 43.14 0.10
C ASP A 127 20.93 44.06 0.35
N GLU A 128 21.13 45.38 0.27
CA GLU A 128 20.08 46.40 0.38
C GLU A 128 19.16 46.40 -0.85
N GLN A 129 19.73 46.36 -2.06
CA GLN A 129 18.97 46.34 -3.32
C GLN A 129 18.23 45.01 -3.57
N HIS A 130 18.72 43.91 -3.00
CA HIS A 130 18.18 42.56 -3.17
C HIS A 130 17.78 41.90 -1.84
N ALA A 131 17.31 42.70 -0.88
CA ALA A 131 16.99 42.28 0.49
C ALA A 131 16.12 41.01 0.57
N GLU A 132 15.06 40.93 -0.25
CA GLU A 132 14.18 39.75 -0.26
C GLU A 132 14.89 38.50 -0.80
N LEU A 133 15.72 38.62 -1.85
CA LEU A 133 16.54 37.50 -2.36
C LEU A 133 17.49 36.98 -1.27
N VAL A 134 18.18 37.89 -0.57
CA VAL A 134 19.12 37.54 0.50
C VAL A 134 18.40 36.88 1.68
N LYS A 135 17.19 37.33 2.01
CA LYS A 135 16.32 36.72 3.02
C LYS A 135 15.91 35.30 2.63
N VAL A 136 15.24 35.10 1.49
CA VAL A 136 14.75 33.76 1.09
C VAL A 136 15.89 32.77 0.82
N TYR A 137 17.07 33.25 0.41
CA TYR A 137 18.26 32.42 0.24
C TYR A 137 18.88 31.96 1.58
N LYS A 138 18.80 32.79 2.63
CA LYS A 138 19.15 32.37 4.01
C LYS A 138 18.13 31.36 4.54
N GLU A 139 16.83 31.62 4.35
CA GLU A 139 15.76 30.70 4.75
C GLU A 139 15.90 29.33 4.09
N LEU A 140 16.11 29.29 2.76
CA LEU A 140 16.37 28.04 2.05
C LEU A 140 17.58 27.29 2.62
N LYS A 141 18.69 27.97 2.93
CA LYS A 141 19.87 27.32 3.53
C LYS A 141 19.57 26.71 4.90
N THR A 142 18.79 27.40 5.75
CA THR A 142 18.33 26.87 7.03
C THR A 142 17.44 25.64 6.85
N THR A 143 16.50 25.68 5.89
CA THR A 143 15.66 24.53 5.54
C THR A 143 16.51 23.34 5.09
N LEU A 144 17.48 23.56 4.20
CA LEU A 144 18.38 22.52 3.68
C LEU A 144 19.25 21.89 4.78
N SER A 145 19.73 22.67 5.77
CA SER A 145 20.53 22.10 6.87
C SER A 145 19.77 21.08 7.74
N ASN A 146 18.44 21.07 7.70
CA ASN A 146 17.62 20.13 8.45
C ASN A 146 17.35 18.80 7.71
N GLU A 147 17.78 18.65 6.45
CA GLU A 147 17.50 17.47 5.59
C GLU A 147 17.66 16.13 6.30
N THR A 148 18.80 15.89 6.94
CA THR A 148 19.09 14.62 7.61
C THR A 148 18.09 14.31 8.73
N ALA A 149 17.70 15.32 9.52
CA ALA A 149 16.72 15.16 10.59
C ALA A 149 15.31 14.93 10.04
N THR A 150 14.94 15.65 8.98
CA THR A 150 13.65 15.51 8.28
C THR A 150 13.48 14.14 7.62
N LEU A 151 14.54 13.57 7.04
CA LEU A 151 14.47 12.29 6.32
C LEU A 151 14.61 11.06 7.23
N ALA A 152 15.14 11.20 8.45
CA ALA A 152 15.38 10.08 9.37
C ALA A 152 14.11 9.26 9.72
N PRO A 153 12.92 9.85 9.97
CA PRO A 153 11.68 9.10 10.25
C PRO A 153 11.14 8.27 9.08
N TYR A 154 11.72 8.41 7.88
CA TYR A 154 11.29 7.75 6.64
C TYR A 154 12.34 6.75 6.14
N ALA A 155 13.23 6.26 7.03
CA ALA A 155 14.25 5.28 6.70
C ALA A 155 13.68 3.90 6.30
N ASP A 156 12.55 3.51 6.89
CA ASP A 156 11.91 2.23 6.61
C ASP A 156 11.44 2.12 5.16
N SER A 157 11.58 0.92 4.59
CA SER A 157 11.23 0.65 3.18
C SER A 157 9.79 1.02 2.83
N GLN A 158 8.82 0.89 3.75
CA GLN A 158 7.42 1.30 3.52
C GLN A 158 7.24 2.81 3.25
N TYR A 159 8.19 3.64 3.69
CA TYR A 159 8.19 5.09 3.46
C TYR A 159 9.11 5.53 2.31
N ALA A 160 9.63 4.59 1.51
CA ALA A 160 10.57 4.90 0.43
C ALA A 160 10.05 5.94 -0.58
N GLY A 161 8.73 5.97 -0.85
CA GLY A 161 8.11 7.00 -1.69
C GLY A 161 8.19 8.40 -1.06
N ILE A 162 7.84 8.52 0.23
CA ILE A 162 7.93 9.79 0.99
C ILE A 162 9.37 10.28 1.01
N LYS A 163 10.32 9.39 1.36
CA LYS A 163 11.75 9.71 1.39
C LYS A 163 12.25 10.17 0.03
N MET A 164 11.92 9.45 -1.05
CA MET A 164 12.32 9.82 -2.42
C MET A 164 11.73 11.16 -2.86
N HIS A 165 10.47 11.44 -2.54
CA HIS A 165 9.83 12.72 -2.84
C HIS A 165 10.52 13.87 -2.12
N LEU A 166 10.70 13.76 -0.80
CA LEU A 166 11.38 14.77 0.00
C LEU A 166 12.83 14.99 -0.45
N SER A 167 13.60 13.91 -0.66
CA SER A 167 14.98 14.00 -1.18
C SER A 167 15.05 14.76 -2.51
N GLY A 168 14.11 14.52 -3.44
CA GLY A 168 14.04 15.25 -4.70
C GLY A 168 13.76 16.76 -4.53
N LEU A 169 12.98 17.15 -3.52
CA LEU A 169 12.76 18.56 -3.17
C LEU A 169 14.02 19.19 -2.54
N TYR A 170 14.69 18.47 -1.64
CA TYR A 170 15.97 18.90 -1.05
C TYR A 170 17.07 19.05 -2.12
N ASP A 171 17.18 18.12 -3.07
CA ASP A 171 18.15 18.18 -4.17
C ASP A 171 17.87 19.37 -5.11
N ALA A 172 16.59 19.65 -5.41
CA ALA A 172 16.20 20.84 -6.16
C ALA A 172 16.57 22.15 -5.42
N GLY A 173 16.40 22.19 -4.10
CA GLY A 173 16.85 23.30 -3.26
C GLY A 173 18.38 23.45 -3.23
N LYS A 174 19.11 22.34 -3.07
CA LYS A 174 20.58 22.29 -3.14
C LYS A 174 21.09 22.85 -4.47
N ALA A 175 20.49 22.42 -5.60
CA ALA A 175 20.81 22.90 -6.95
C ALA A 175 20.52 24.40 -7.18
N ILE A 176 19.69 25.03 -6.36
CA ILE A 176 19.55 26.50 -6.33
C ILE A 176 20.68 27.14 -5.52
N THR A 177 21.05 26.56 -4.37
CA THR A 177 22.11 27.13 -3.52
C THR A 177 23.53 27.04 -4.08
N THR A 178 23.77 26.21 -5.10
CA THR A 178 25.02 26.20 -5.88
C THR A 178 25.15 27.43 -6.78
N LYS A 179 24.05 28.11 -7.11
CA LYS A 179 24.07 29.41 -7.80
C LYS A 179 24.45 30.51 -6.81
N THR A 180 25.20 31.49 -7.31
CA THR A 180 25.65 32.65 -6.54
C THR A 180 24.63 33.77 -6.58
N LEU A 181 24.57 34.57 -5.52
CA LEU A 181 23.68 35.73 -5.41
C LEU A 181 24.06 36.78 -6.47
N GLU A 182 25.36 37.08 -6.57
CA GLU A 182 25.91 38.01 -7.58
C GLU A 182 26.83 37.22 -8.55
N PRO A 183 26.34 36.77 -9.71
CA PRO A 183 27.19 36.10 -10.71
C PRO A 183 28.15 37.09 -11.40
N VAL A 184 29.21 36.57 -12.05
CA VAL A 184 30.07 37.37 -12.94
C VAL A 184 29.39 37.57 -14.30
N GLU A 185 28.80 36.50 -14.84
CA GLU A 185 28.09 36.42 -16.12
C GLU A 185 26.90 35.45 -15.97
N GLY A 186 25.89 35.60 -16.84
CA GLY A 186 24.66 34.80 -16.81
C GLY A 186 23.53 35.41 -15.96
N ASP A 187 22.36 34.78 -16.00
CA ASP A 187 21.16 35.29 -15.33
C ASP A 187 21.29 35.30 -13.79
N PRO A 188 20.92 36.40 -13.11
CA PRO A 188 20.94 36.47 -11.66
C PRO A 188 19.89 35.55 -11.04
N LEU A 189 20.19 35.05 -9.83
CA LEU A 189 19.23 34.28 -9.06
C LEU A 189 18.06 35.18 -8.63
N THR A 190 16.81 34.77 -8.90
CA THR A 190 15.62 35.56 -8.56
C THR A 190 15.04 35.13 -7.22
N ALA A 191 14.55 36.09 -6.42
CA ALA A 191 13.92 35.80 -5.13
C ALA A 191 12.73 34.83 -5.29
N SER A 192 11.93 34.98 -6.35
CA SER A 192 10.82 34.09 -6.67
C SER A 192 11.25 32.62 -6.84
N ALA A 193 12.33 32.34 -7.57
CA ALA A 193 12.81 30.97 -7.78
C ALA A 193 13.28 30.32 -6.46
N VAL A 194 13.97 31.07 -5.61
CA VAL A 194 14.44 30.61 -4.30
C VAL A 194 13.27 30.38 -3.34
N MET A 195 12.34 31.34 -3.27
CA MET A 195 11.13 31.26 -2.47
C MET A 195 10.28 30.05 -2.85
N MET A 196 10.00 29.84 -4.14
CA MET A 196 9.23 28.68 -4.61
C MET A 196 9.86 27.34 -4.22
N ALA A 197 11.19 27.24 -4.23
CA ALA A 197 11.87 26.01 -3.80
C ALA A 197 11.80 25.81 -2.29
N ASN A 198 12.01 26.87 -1.50
CA ASN A 198 11.86 26.81 -0.04
C ASN A 198 10.42 26.45 0.36
N THR A 199 9.42 27.13 -0.22
CA THR A 199 7.99 26.84 0.00
C THR A 199 7.65 25.39 -0.35
N LYS A 200 8.15 24.83 -1.45
CA LYS A 200 7.91 23.42 -1.80
C LYS A 200 8.42 22.45 -0.72
N ILE A 201 9.60 22.70 -0.15
CA ILE A 201 10.13 21.87 0.94
C ILE A 201 9.28 22.09 2.20
N VAL A 202 9.08 23.35 2.62
CA VAL A 202 8.36 23.72 3.85
C VAL A 202 6.93 23.19 3.87
N GLU A 203 6.19 23.29 2.76
CA GLU A 203 4.84 22.72 2.63
C GLU A 203 4.85 21.19 2.67
N ALA A 204 5.81 20.54 2.00
CA ALA A 204 5.91 19.09 1.97
C ALA A 204 6.33 18.47 3.32
N ILE A 205 6.95 19.24 4.22
CA ILE A 205 7.38 18.77 5.55
C ILE A 205 6.40 19.10 6.69
N LYS A 206 5.23 19.67 6.41
CA LYS A 206 4.23 19.91 7.44
C LYS A 206 3.60 18.60 7.92
N ASP A 207 3.33 18.52 9.23
CA ASP A 207 2.65 17.37 9.84
C ASP A 207 1.27 17.09 9.22
N GLU A 208 0.53 18.13 8.82
CA GLU A 208 -0.76 18.02 8.13
C GLU A 208 -0.68 17.35 6.74
N VAL A 209 0.52 17.35 6.13
CA VAL A 209 0.82 16.70 4.85
C VAL A 209 1.45 15.33 5.09
N LEU A 210 2.45 15.24 5.98
CA LEU A 210 3.22 14.02 6.20
C LEU A 210 2.47 12.95 7.00
N ASN A 211 1.66 13.30 8.00
CA ASN A 211 0.95 12.30 8.79
C ASN A 211 -0.05 11.48 7.95
N PRO A 212 -0.93 12.08 7.11
CA PRO A 212 -1.79 11.32 6.20
C PRO A 212 -1.01 10.46 5.18
N GLN A 213 0.15 10.94 4.70
CA GLN A 213 1.01 10.16 3.80
C GLN A 213 1.61 8.94 4.51
N LYS A 214 2.06 9.13 5.77
CA LYS A 214 2.60 8.08 6.62
C LYS A 214 1.54 7.05 7.01
N GLU A 215 0.34 7.48 7.37
CA GLU A 215 -0.81 6.60 7.64
C GLU A 215 -1.19 5.79 6.40
N ASN A 216 -1.24 6.42 5.22
CA ASN A 216 -1.50 5.73 3.95
C ASN A 216 -0.45 4.64 3.68
N ALA A 217 0.84 4.99 3.74
CA ALA A 217 1.93 4.04 3.52
C ALA A 217 1.92 2.88 4.53
N THR A 218 1.67 3.17 5.81
CA THR A 218 1.59 2.16 6.88
C THR A 218 0.39 1.23 6.70
N LYS A 219 -0.79 1.77 6.41
CA LYS A 219 -2.01 0.98 6.20
C LYS A 219 -1.89 -0.03 5.05
N LEU A 220 -1.18 0.34 3.98
CA LEU A 220 -0.94 -0.52 2.82
C LEU A 220 0.27 -1.47 3.00
N ALA A 221 1.09 -1.27 4.02
CA ALA A 221 2.13 -2.19 4.46
C ALA A 221 1.56 -3.31 5.35
N ASP A 222 0.76 -2.92 6.36
CA ASP A 222 0.17 -3.85 7.34
C ASP A 222 -1.08 -4.57 6.83
N SER A 223 -1.71 -4.03 5.79
CA SER A 223 -3.00 -4.47 5.24
C SER A 223 -3.13 -4.06 3.76
N PHE A 224 -4.34 -4.13 3.20
CA PHE A 224 -4.65 -3.83 1.80
C PHE A 224 -5.70 -2.72 1.67
N VAL A 225 -5.81 -2.15 0.46
CA VAL A 225 -6.95 -1.32 0.05
C VAL A 225 -7.89 -2.13 -0.84
N LYS A 226 -9.11 -2.37 -0.36
CA LYS A 226 -10.20 -3.01 -1.10
C LYS A 226 -10.91 -1.98 -1.98
N GLN A 227 -10.84 -2.16 -3.29
CA GLN A 227 -11.57 -1.44 -4.32
C GLN A 227 -12.77 -2.29 -4.76
N VAL A 228 -13.92 -2.03 -4.14
CA VAL A 228 -15.19 -2.65 -4.53
C VAL A 228 -15.53 -2.24 -5.97
N ILE A 229 -15.91 -3.18 -6.83
CA ILE A 229 -16.26 -2.86 -8.23
C ILE A 229 -17.44 -1.88 -8.26
N ASN A 230 -17.27 -0.79 -8.99
CA ASN A 230 -18.34 0.16 -9.31
C ASN A 230 -18.64 0.14 -10.82
N LYS A 231 -19.90 -0.15 -11.20
CA LYS A 231 -20.31 -0.17 -12.62
C LYS A 231 -20.05 1.14 -13.36
N THR A 232 -20.04 2.30 -12.67
CA THR A 232 -19.78 3.60 -13.31
C THR A 232 -18.32 3.79 -13.72
N LYS A 233 -17.43 2.87 -13.32
CA LYS A 233 -16.01 2.83 -13.71
C LYS A 233 -15.75 1.93 -14.92
N ILE A 234 -16.78 1.27 -15.46
CA ILE A 234 -16.74 0.59 -16.76
C ILE A 234 -17.06 1.62 -17.85
N THR A 235 -16.21 1.74 -18.86
CA THR A 235 -16.40 2.63 -20.01
C THR A 235 -16.21 1.86 -21.32
N GLY A 236 -16.61 2.45 -22.47
CA GLY A 236 -16.48 1.82 -23.80
C GLY A 236 -17.53 0.75 -24.14
N THR A 237 -18.55 0.56 -23.29
CA THR A 237 -19.74 -0.24 -23.65
C THR A 237 -20.84 0.65 -24.25
N THR A 238 -21.33 0.29 -25.43
CA THR A 238 -22.50 0.94 -26.05
C THR A 238 -23.83 0.49 -25.42
N LYS A 239 -23.80 -0.58 -24.63
CA LYS A 239 -24.96 -1.07 -23.88
C LYS A 239 -25.07 -0.27 -22.57
N THR A 240 -25.65 0.93 -22.68
CA THR A 240 -26.04 1.79 -21.55
C THR A 240 -27.37 1.38 -20.91
N GLU A 241 -27.98 0.28 -21.37
CA GLU A 241 -28.95 -0.49 -20.60
C GLU A 241 -28.41 -0.74 -19.18
N ASN A 242 -29.28 -1.09 -18.22
CA ASN A 242 -28.85 -1.49 -16.88
C ASN A 242 -28.10 -2.83 -16.95
N GLN A 243 -26.84 -2.77 -17.37
CA GLN A 243 -26.00 -3.90 -17.73
C GLN A 243 -25.46 -4.64 -16.52
N PRO A 244 -25.57 -5.96 -16.61
CA PRO A 244 -26.86 -6.61 -16.72
C PRO A 244 -27.48 -6.66 -15.32
N GLY A 245 -28.79 -6.44 -15.24
CA GLY A 245 -29.48 -6.57 -13.97
C GLY A 245 -29.23 -7.95 -13.40
N ASN A 246 -28.37 -8.01 -12.36
CA ASN A 246 -28.69 -8.43 -10.98
C ASN A 246 -27.53 -9.30 -10.36
N TYR A 247 -27.24 -9.07 -9.07
CA TYR A 247 -26.11 -9.63 -8.30
C TYR A 247 -26.36 -10.93 -7.50
N SER A 248 -25.43 -11.88 -7.52
CA SER A 248 -25.32 -12.97 -6.53
C SER A 248 -23.97 -12.91 -5.80
N PHE A 249 -23.94 -13.34 -4.54
CA PHE A 249 -22.72 -13.60 -3.73
C PHE A 249 -21.81 -14.67 -4.36
N VAL A 250 -22.37 -15.39 -5.33
CA VAL A 250 -21.94 -16.68 -5.77
C VAL A 250 -21.81 -16.65 -7.29
N GLY A 251 -20.61 -16.89 -7.82
CA GLY A 251 -20.45 -17.20 -9.24
C GLY A 251 -21.04 -18.57 -9.57
N PHE A 252 -21.09 -18.98 -10.83
CA PHE A 252 -21.56 -20.32 -11.18
C PHE A 252 -20.39 -21.28 -11.42
N SER A 253 -20.53 -22.54 -10.97
CA SER A 253 -19.52 -23.60 -11.14
C SER A 253 -19.67 -24.39 -12.44
N ASN A 254 -20.54 -23.93 -13.34
CA ASN A 254 -20.90 -24.59 -14.59
C ASN A 254 -20.65 -23.64 -15.76
N ASP A 255 -20.50 -24.23 -16.95
CA ASP A 255 -20.53 -23.48 -18.19
C ASP A 255 -21.87 -22.74 -18.34
N LEU A 256 -21.80 -21.50 -18.81
CA LEU A 256 -22.95 -20.63 -19.04
C LEU A 256 -23.23 -20.45 -20.54
N ASP A 257 -22.49 -21.14 -21.40
CA ASP A 257 -22.88 -21.40 -22.78
C ASP A 257 -23.99 -22.44 -22.83
N HIS A 258 -25.19 -22.06 -23.26
CA HIS A 258 -26.06 -22.97 -23.99
C HIS A 258 -27.04 -22.25 -24.90
N LYS A 259 -27.24 -22.86 -26.07
CA LYS A 259 -28.36 -22.56 -26.96
C LYS A 259 -29.66 -22.84 -26.20
N ILE A 260 -30.64 -21.95 -26.31
CA ILE A 260 -32.02 -22.34 -26.06
C ILE A 260 -32.30 -23.50 -27.03
N ALA A 261 -32.79 -24.63 -26.52
CA ALA A 261 -33.42 -25.64 -27.35
C ALA A 261 -34.70 -25.02 -27.91
N GLY A 262 -34.57 -24.30 -29.02
CA GLY A 262 -35.68 -23.58 -29.62
C GLY A 262 -36.73 -24.56 -30.09
N ASN A 263 -38.00 -24.23 -29.84
CA ASN A 263 -39.02 -24.60 -30.80
C ASN A 263 -38.54 -24.13 -32.18
N ALA A 264 -38.62 -25.01 -33.18
CA ALA A 264 -38.03 -24.79 -34.50
C ALA A 264 -38.48 -23.44 -35.09
N GLY A 265 -37.55 -22.51 -35.29
CA GLY A 265 -37.85 -21.19 -35.88
C GLY A 265 -36.88 -20.05 -35.54
N ASN A 266 -36.23 -20.06 -34.37
CA ASN A 266 -35.32 -18.98 -33.96
C ASN A 266 -33.83 -19.35 -34.13
N PRO A 267 -33.01 -18.53 -34.81
CA PRO A 267 -31.57 -18.75 -34.92
C PRO A 267 -30.86 -18.54 -33.56
N PRO A 268 -29.70 -19.18 -33.33
CA PRO A 268 -28.99 -19.07 -32.05
C PRO A 268 -28.40 -17.67 -31.85
N SER A 269 -28.72 -17.03 -30.73
CA SER A 269 -27.89 -15.94 -30.20
C SER A 269 -26.68 -16.55 -29.47
N ASN A 270 -25.47 -16.06 -29.77
CA ASN A 270 -24.20 -16.70 -29.34
C ASN A 270 -23.91 -16.62 -27.83
N LEU A 271 -24.82 -16.01 -27.07
CA LEU A 271 -24.96 -16.01 -25.62
C LEU A 271 -26.48 -15.87 -25.32
N PRO A 272 -26.99 -16.38 -24.18
CA PRO A 272 -28.35 -16.11 -23.74
C PRO A 272 -28.61 -14.60 -23.57
N THR A 273 -29.88 -14.17 -23.68
CA THR A 273 -30.32 -12.87 -23.18
C THR A 273 -30.54 -12.95 -21.67
N TRP A 274 -29.45 -12.77 -20.93
CA TRP A 274 -29.40 -12.93 -19.48
C TRP A 274 -30.33 -12.00 -18.71
N ASN A 275 -31.10 -12.57 -17.78
CA ASN A 275 -31.60 -11.88 -16.59
C ASN A 275 -30.92 -12.55 -15.38
N PHE A 276 -30.14 -11.81 -14.59
CA PHE A 276 -29.42 -12.37 -13.43
C PHE A 276 -30.31 -12.29 -12.16
N ALA A 277 -29.84 -12.72 -10.98
CA ALA A 277 -30.57 -12.70 -9.68
C ALA A 277 -30.13 -11.54 -8.76
N GLN A 278 -30.99 -10.87 -7.96
CA GLN A 278 -30.71 -9.51 -7.40
C GLN A 278 -29.85 -9.43 -6.13
N ARG A 279 -29.27 -8.23 -5.84
CA ARG A 279 -28.90 -7.75 -4.48
C ARG A 279 -30.16 -7.63 -3.61
N LYS A 280 -30.91 -8.71 -3.52
CA LYS A 280 -32.16 -8.89 -2.80
C LYS A 280 -32.01 -10.17 -2.02
N VAL A 281 -31.54 -10.01 -0.79
CA VAL A 281 -31.71 -11.06 0.20
C VAL A 281 -33.20 -11.22 0.42
N TRP A 282 -33.68 -12.45 0.29
CA TRP A 282 -35.11 -12.75 0.39
C TRP A 282 -35.51 -12.71 1.85
N THR A 283 -36.60 -12.03 2.24
CA THR A 283 -37.01 -11.99 3.65
C THR A 283 -38.14 -12.98 3.92
N SER A 284 -38.18 -13.52 5.14
CA SER A 284 -39.21 -14.47 5.59
C SER A 284 -40.48 -13.76 6.12
N GLU A 285 -40.88 -12.63 5.53
CA GLU A 285 -41.73 -11.66 6.25
C GLU A 285 -43.22 -11.68 5.90
N THR A 286 -43.64 -12.24 4.76
CA THR A 286 -45.06 -12.24 4.34
C THR A 286 -45.89 -13.28 5.09
N LYS A 287 -47.08 -12.85 5.56
CA LYS A 287 -47.90 -13.55 6.57
C LYS A 287 -48.57 -14.87 6.10
N THR A 288 -48.46 -15.24 4.84
CA THR A 288 -49.34 -16.28 4.25
C THR A 288 -48.81 -17.70 4.30
N LYS A 289 -47.49 -17.93 4.49
CA LYS A 289 -46.91 -19.27 4.61
C LYS A 289 -45.69 -19.31 5.54
N ASN A 290 -45.81 -20.04 6.65
CA ASN A 290 -44.68 -20.39 7.54
C ASN A 290 -43.56 -21.05 6.71
N GLY A 291 -42.43 -20.35 6.53
CA GLY A 291 -41.28 -20.82 5.74
C GLY A 291 -41.22 -20.37 4.27
N SER A 292 -42.08 -19.43 3.83
CA SER A 292 -41.81 -18.69 2.57
C SER A 292 -40.69 -17.68 2.76
N THR A 293 -39.84 -17.53 1.75
CA THR A 293 -39.02 -16.34 1.57
C THR A 293 -39.49 -15.61 0.31
N ASP A 294 -39.70 -14.31 0.42
CA ASP A 294 -40.21 -13.46 -0.67
C ASP A 294 -39.11 -12.47 -1.10
N ILE A 295 -39.09 -12.09 -2.38
CA ILE A 295 -38.22 -10.99 -2.83
C ILE A 295 -38.72 -9.69 -2.21
N VAL A 296 -37.86 -9.05 -1.41
CA VAL A 296 -38.07 -7.66 -0.95
C VAL A 296 -37.30 -6.72 -1.84
N GLU A 297 -37.95 -5.65 -2.32
CA GLU A 297 -37.37 -4.75 -3.32
C GLU A 297 -36.14 -3.96 -2.87
N SER A 298 -35.87 -3.92 -1.56
CA SER A 298 -34.64 -3.38 -0.98
C SER A 298 -34.31 -4.13 0.31
N PRO A 299 -33.47 -5.18 0.29
CA PRO A 299 -33.06 -5.87 1.51
C PRO A 299 -32.22 -4.93 2.38
N THR A 300 -32.16 -5.21 3.68
CA THR A 300 -31.37 -4.41 4.61
C THR A 300 -29.88 -4.77 4.60
N SER A 301 -29.48 -5.89 3.97
CA SER A 301 -28.07 -6.30 3.84
C SER A 301 -27.39 -5.70 2.61
N LYS A 302 -26.27 -4.98 2.83
CA LYS A 302 -25.35 -4.50 1.79
C LYS A 302 -24.06 -5.32 1.82
N THR A 303 -23.99 -6.35 0.99
CA THR A 303 -22.76 -7.10 0.68
C THR A 303 -22.03 -6.45 -0.50
N ASP A 304 -20.70 -6.54 -0.53
CA ASP A 304 -19.84 -5.89 -1.52
C ASP A 304 -19.19 -6.84 -2.55
N VAL A 305 -19.45 -8.14 -2.46
CA VAL A 305 -19.00 -9.24 -3.35
C VAL A 305 -19.51 -9.09 -4.80
N SER A 306 -18.83 -8.32 -5.65
CA SER A 306 -19.27 -8.03 -7.03
C SER A 306 -18.35 -8.61 -8.10
N TRP A 307 -18.89 -8.79 -9.32
CA TRP A 307 -18.16 -9.35 -10.46
C TRP A 307 -18.37 -8.50 -11.72
N ILE A 308 -17.28 -8.26 -12.47
CA ILE A 308 -17.31 -7.89 -13.88
C ILE A 308 -17.29 -9.20 -14.67
N TYR A 309 -18.36 -9.47 -15.43
CA TYR A 309 -18.49 -10.72 -16.19
C TYR A 309 -17.71 -10.74 -17.50
N SER A 310 -17.43 -9.57 -18.08
CA SER A 310 -16.64 -9.42 -19.30
C SER A 310 -16.20 -7.96 -19.47
N LEU A 311 -15.03 -7.77 -20.09
CA LEU A 311 -14.54 -6.52 -20.67
C LEU A 311 -14.43 -6.62 -22.21
N SER A 312 -15.27 -7.44 -22.85
CA SER A 312 -15.27 -7.66 -24.30
C SER A 312 -15.67 -6.40 -25.08
N GLY A 313 -14.89 -6.10 -26.12
CA GLY A 313 -15.09 -4.96 -27.03
C GLY A 313 -13.85 -4.06 -27.05
N GLU A 314 -13.46 -3.57 -28.22
CA GLU A 314 -12.16 -2.89 -28.44
C GLU A 314 -11.92 -1.65 -27.56
N THR A 315 -13.00 -0.99 -27.11
CA THR A 315 -12.92 0.19 -26.24
C THR A 315 -13.35 -0.10 -24.79
N THR A 316 -13.83 -1.31 -24.50
CA THR A 316 -14.37 -1.67 -23.18
C THR A 316 -13.27 -1.80 -22.14
N LYS A 317 -13.38 -1.06 -21.04
CA LYS A 317 -12.37 -1.05 -19.99
C LYS A 317 -12.94 -0.72 -18.62
N TYR A 318 -12.21 -1.12 -17.57
CA TYR A 318 -12.47 -0.74 -16.18
C TYR A 318 -11.34 0.14 -15.65
N THR A 319 -11.67 1.32 -15.12
CA THR A 319 -10.67 2.28 -14.62
C THR A 319 -10.84 2.52 -13.12
N LEU A 320 -9.79 2.31 -12.33
CA LEU A 320 -9.78 2.62 -10.89
C LEU A 320 -8.66 3.60 -10.55
N GLU A 321 -8.84 4.29 -9.42
CA GLU A 321 -7.92 5.31 -8.92
C GLU A 321 -7.66 5.06 -7.45
N PHE A 322 -6.44 5.35 -6.99
CA PHE A 322 -6.04 5.23 -5.59
C PHE A 322 -4.90 6.21 -5.28
N ILE A 323 -4.84 6.64 -4.01
CA ILE A 323 -3.77 7.51 -3.50
C ILE A 323 -2.77 6.64 -2.76
N TYR A 324 -1.48 6.88 -3.02
CA TYR A 324 -0.41 6.02 -2.55
C TYR A 324 0.94 6.77 -2.41
N TYR A 325 1.60 6.59 -1.26
CA TYR A 325 2.85 7.31 -0.93
C TYR A 325 4.04 6.40 -0.56
N GLY A 326 3.89 5.08 -0.68
CA GLY A 326 4.94 4.07 -0.39
C GLY A 326 5.89 3.78 -1.56
N PRO A 327 6.62 2.63 -1.56
CA PRO A 327 7.48 2.17 -2.65
C PRO A 327 6.81 2.19 -4.03
N SER A 328 7.53 2.53 -5.09
CA SER A 328 7.03 2.60 -6.48
C SER A 328 6.57 1.26 -7.10
N THR A 329 6.46 0.19 -6.30
CA THR A 329 6.01 -1.15 -6.65
C THR A 329 4.95 -1.67 -5.68
N VAL A 330 3.85 -2.24 -6.17
CA VAL A 330 2.80 -2.91 -5.36
C VAL A 330 2.29 -4.18 -6.06
N TYR A 331 1.59 -5.04 -5.32
CA TYR A 331 0.80 -6.13 -5.89
C TYR A 331 -0.68 -5.77 -6.00
N LEU A 332 -1.28 -6.20 -7.11
CA LEU A 332 -2.70 -6.15 -7.39
C LEU A 332 -3.26 -7.58 -7.28
N TYR A 333 -4.28 -7.78 -6.45
CA TYR A 333 -4.99 -9.04 -6.32
C TYR A 333 -6.47 -8.89 -6.68
N PHE A 334 -7.07 -9.92 -7.28
CA PHE A 334 -8.51 -9.99 -7.54
C PHE A 334 -8.93 -11.45 -7.75
N PRO A 335 -10.12 -11.89 -7.29
CA PRO A 335 -10.65 -13.21 -7.59
C PRO A 335 -11.09 -13.27 -9.05
N TYR A 336 -10.90 -14.42 -9.71
CA TYR A 336 -11.13 -14.56 -11.14
C TYR A 336 -11.51 -15.98 -11.59
N LYS A 337 -12.26 -16.09 -12.70
CA LYS A 337 -12.70 -17.38 -13.28
C LYS A 337 -13.17 -17.28 -14.74
N LEU A 338 -13.40 -18.41 -15.41
CA LEU A 338 -14.07 -18.45 -16.72
C LEU A 338 -15.60 -18.42 -16.59
N VAL A 339 -16.25 -17.87 -17.63
CA VAL A 339 -17.70 -17.97 -17.87
C VAL A 339 -18.05 -19.19 -18.73
N LYS A 340 -17.17 -19.54 -19.69
CA LYS A 340 -17.29 -20.73 -20.55
C LYS A 340 -15.99 -21.53 -20.55
N SER A 341 -16.09 -22.84 -20.69
CA SER A 341 -14.95 -23.77 -20.72
C SER A 341 -14.22 -23.71 -22.06
N ALA A 342 -14.97 -23.50 -23.15
CA ALA A 342 -14.44 -23.36 -24.50
C ALA A 342 -13.52 -22.14 -24.67
N ASP A 343 -13.71 -21.10 -23.85
CA ASP A 343 -12.94 -19.85 -23.90
C ASP A 343 -11.54 -19.97 -23.25
N SER A 344 -11.20 -21.13 -22.67
CA SER A 344 -9.95 -21.34 -21.90
C SER A 344 -8.66 -21.03 -22.67
N SER A 345 -8.61 -21.23 -23.99
CA SER A 345 -7.48 -20.85 -24.85
C SER A 345 -7.54 -19.39 -25.35
N LEU A 346 -8.72 -18.76 -25.23
CA LEU A 346 -9.03 -17.41 -25.72
C LEU A 346 -8.93 -16.34 -24.64
N VAL A 347 -8.54 -16.69 -23.41
CA VAL A 347 -8.35 -15.74 -22.33
C VAL A 347 -7.26 -14.73 -22.68
N ALA A 348 -7.53 -13.45 -22.38
CA ALA A 348 -6.52 -12.44 -22.17
C ALA A 348 -7.04 -11.33 -21.23
N LEU A 349 -6.13 -10.74 -20.47
CA LEU A 349 -6.36 -9.52 -19.70
C LEU A 349 -5.06 -8.72 -19.71
N GLN A 350 -5.16 -7.40 -19.75
CA GLN A 350 -4.02 -6.50 -19.68
C GLN A 350 -4.35 -5.30 -18.79
N TYR A 351 -3.31 -4.63 -18.32
CA TYR A 351 -3.44 -3.39 -17.56
C TYR A 351 -2.62 -2.25 -18.18
N LYS A 352 -3.02 -1.01 -17.87
CA LYS A 352 -2.30 0.21 -18.19
C LYS A 352 -2.23 1.07 -16.93
N LEU A 353 -1.01 1.28 -16.40
CA LEU A 353 -0.77 2.06 -15.19
C LEU A 353 -0.46 3.52 -15.58
N ASN A 354 -1.12 4.48 -14.93
CA ASN A 354 -0.77 5.91 -14.97
C ASN A 354 -0.71 6.57 -16.36
N GLY A 355 -1.34 5.97 -17.37
CA GLY A 355 -1.32 6.41 -18.77
C GLY A 355 -0.19 5.81 -19.63
N GLY A 356 0.70 5.00 -19.05
CA GLY A 356 1.85 4.37 -19.73
C GLY A 356 1.49 3.21 -20.67
N GLU A 357 2.43 2.32 -20.94
CA GLU A 357 2.20 1.21 -21.88
C GLU A 357 1.21 0.15 -21.36
N GLN A 358 0.61 -0.58 -22.29
CA GLN A 358 -0.19 -1.77 -21.97
C GLN A 358 0.73 -2.91 -21.54
N GLN A 359 0.33 -3.66 -20.51
CA GLN A 359 1.10 -4.76 -19.93
C GLN A 359 0.18 -5.99 -19.80
N PRO A 360 0.55 -7.16 -20.37
CA PRO A 360 -0.27 -8.35 -20.29
C PRO A 360 -0.28 -8.93 -18.87
N ILE A 361 -1.42 -9.50 -18.46
CA ILE A 361 -1.54 -10.31 -17.26
C ILE A 361 -1.45 -11.78 -17.69
N THR A 362 -0.31 -12.39 -17.42
CA THR A 362 -0.02 -13.78 -17.83
C THR A 362 -0.79 -14.78 -16.98
N PHE A 363 -1.46 -15.72 -17.65
CA PHE A 363 -2.04 -16.92 -17.07
C PHE A 363 -1.27 -18.15 -17.60
N ALA A 364 -1.02 -19.11 -16.73
CA ALA A 364 -0.43 -20.40 -17.07
C ALA A 364 -1.31 -21.17 -18.06
N ALA A 365 -0.67 -22.04 -18.84
CA ALA A 365 -1.36 -23.11 -19.56
C ALA A 365 -1.61 -24.29 -18.61
N ASP A 366 -2.70 -25.03 -18.84
CA ASP A 366 -3.03 -26.19 -18.02
C ASP A 366 -1.94 -27.29 -18.11
N ASN A 367 -1.72 -28.00 -17.00
CA ASN A 367 -0.70 -29.06 -16.81
C ASN A 367 0.80 -28.66 -16.87
N GLN A 368 1.16 -27.37 -16.83
CA GLN A 368 2.57 -26.97 -16.65
C GLN A 368 2.96 -26.95 -15.15
N GLN A 369 3.60 -28.02 -14.68
CA GLN A 369 4.14 -28.12 -13.30
C GLN A 369 5.37 -27.24 -13.02
N ASN A 370 5.85 -26.49 -14.02
CA ASN A 370 7.10 -25.74 -13.95
C ASN A 370 7.00 -24.34 -14.62
N VAL A 371 5.86 -23.68 -14.47
CA VAL A 371 5.76 -22.24 -14.81
C VAL A 371 6.50 -21.44 -13.75
N GLU A 372 7.14 -20.35 -14.14
CA GLU A 372 7.74 -19.38 -13.22
C GLU A 372 6.79 -19.03 -12.06
N ALA A 373 7.33 -18.83 -10.86
CA ALA A 373 6.59 -18.65 -9.59
C ALA A 373 5.73 -17.36 -9.51
N THR A 374 5.47 -16.72 -10.65
CA THR A 374 4.82 -15.44 -10.88
C THR A 374 3.58 -15.53 -11.77
N ALA A 375 3.33 -16.66 -12.45
CA ALA A 375 2.19 -16.80 -13.36
C ALA A 375 0.87 -17.15 -12.62
N ASN A 376 -0.23 -16.54 -13.05
CA ASN A 376 -1.56 -16.81 -12.51
C ASN A 376 -2.07 -18.17 -13.01
N LYS A 377 -2.80 -18.95 -12.21
CA LYS A 377 -3.36 -20.25 -12.66
C LYS A 377 -4.29 -20.10 -13.88
N THR A 378 -4.36 -21.11 -14.75
CA THR A 378 -5.37 -21.21 -15.80
C THR A 378 -6.76 -21.02 -15.20
N PRO A 379 -7.60 -20.08 -15.68
CA PRO A 379 -8.96 -19.94 -15.17
C PRO A 379 -9.83 -21.11 -15.64
N THR A 380 -10.76 -21.55 -14.80
CA THR A 380 -11.73 -22.61 -15.10
C THR A 380 -13.15 -22.13 -14.83
N VAL A 381 -14.16 -22.88 -15.29
CA VAL A 381 -15.57 -22.63 -14.89
C VAL A 381 -15.89 -23.23 -13.52
N SER A 382 -15.10 -24.20 -13.03
CA SER A 382 -15.32 -24.91 -11.77
C SER A 382 -14.78 -24.19 -10.54
N ASP A 383 -13.90 -23.20 -10.73
CA ASP A 383 -13.08 -22.62 -9.65
C ASP A 383 -13.13 -21.09 -9.61
N ILE A 384 -12.69 -20.54 -8.49
CA ILE A 384 -12.28 -19.15 -8.30
C ILE A 384 -10.80 -19.19 -7.95
N ASN A 385 -9.96 -18.67 -8.84
CA ASN A 385 -8.57 -18.39 -8.57
C ASN A 385 -8.44 -16.96 -8.01
N VAL A 386 -7.28 -16.61 -7.45
CA VAL A 386 -6.95 -15.22 -7.08
C VAL A 386 -5.68 -14.82 -7.82
N ALA A 387 -5.74 -13.70 -8.55
CA ALA A 387 -4.62 -13.20 -9.31
C ALA A 387 -3.63 -12.50 -8.39
N LYS A 388 -2.36 -12.47 -8.78
CA LYS A 388 -1.31 -11.66 -8.16
C LYS A 388 -0.48 -11.01 -9.27
N VAL A 389 -0.68 -9.72 -9.50
CA VAL A 389 -0.02 -8.97 -10.56
C VAL A 389 0.93 -7.94 -9.94
N SER A 390 2.20 -7.97 -10.36
CA SER A 390 3.19 -6.96 -9.96
C SER A 390 2.98 -5.68 -10.75
N LEU A 391 2.83 -4.55 -10.06
CA LEU A 391 2.76 -3.22 -10.65
C LEU A 391 4.04 -2.45 -10.27
N SER A 392 4.66 -1.79 -11.24
CA SER A 392 5.86 -0.97 -11.06
C SER A 392 5.70 0.39 -11.76
N GLY A 393 6.35 1.43 -11.23
CA GLY A 393 6.21 2.80 -11.75
C GLY A 393 5.00 3.55 -11.17
N LEU A 394 4.65 3.28 -9.92
CA LEU A 394 3.65 4.08 -9.21
C LEU A 394 4.15 5.52 -9.00
N LYS A 395 3.25 6.48 -9.19
CA LYS A 395 3.45 7.90 -8.87
C LYS A 395 3.31 8.11 -7.36
N PHE A 396 4.03 9.08 -6.82
CA PHE A 396 3.80 9.59 -5.48
C PHE A 396 2.47 10.37 -5.47
N GLY A 397 1.49 9.93 -4.69
CA GLY A 397 0.13 10.47 -4.68
C GLY A 397 -0.84 9.68 -5.56
N SER A 398 -1.53 10.36 -6.49
CA SER A 398 -2.62 9.74 -7.27
C SER A 398 -2.11 8.78 -8.35
N ASN A 399 -2.71 7.60 -8.40
CA ASN A 399 -2.44 6.55 -9.37
C ASN A 399 -3.73 6.05 -10.02
N THR A 400 -3.65 5.71 -11.31
CA THR A 400 -4.77 5.19 -12.11
C THR A 400 -4.39 3.84 -12.73
N ILE A 401 -5.26 2.83 -12.59
CA ILE A 401 -5.13 1.54 -13.28
C ILE A 401 -6.33 1.38 -14.22
N GLU A 402 -6.04 1.09 -15.47
CA GLU A 402 -7.00 0.68 -16.49
C GLU A 402 -6.83 -0.82 -16.76
N LEU A 403 -7.92 -1.58 -16.77
CA LEU A 403 -7.99 -3.00 -17.15
C LEU A 403 -8.78 -3.16 -18.45
N SER A 404 -8.28 -3.95 -19.39
CA SER A 404 -8.93 -4.22 -20.69
C SER A 404 -8.53 -5.58 -21.27
N VAL A 405 -9.13 -5.96 -22.41
CA VAL A 405 -8.70 -7.08 -23.25
C VAL A 405 -7.78 -6.54 -24.36
N PRO A 406 -6.69 -7.24 -24.74
CA PRO A 406 -5.90 -6.87 -25.92
C PRO A 406 -6.75 -6.83 -27.19
N THR A 407 -6.60 -5.76 -27.97
CA THR A 407 -7.41 -5.51 -29.18
C THR A 407 -6.88 -6.19 -30.44
N GLU A 408 -5.65 -6.70 -30.41
CA GLU A 408 -4.95 -7.31 -31.55
C GLU A 408 -5.63 -8.59 -32.10
N ASN A 409 -6.44 -9.26 -31.28
CA ASN A 409 -7.18 -10.45 -31.68
C ASN A 409 -8.62 -10.39 -31.14
N PRO A 410 -9.64 -10.16 -32.01
CA PRO A 410 -11.03 -10.00 -31.58
C PRO A 410 -11.68 -11.28 -31.04
N ALA A 411 -11.02 -12.44 -31.17
CA ALA A 411 -11.45 -13.68 -30.52
C ALA A 411 -11.01 -13.77 -29.04
N LYS A 412 -10.16 -12.86 -28.56
CA LYS A 412 -9.77 -12.83 -27.14
C LYS A 412 -10.92 -12.35 -26.26
N VAL A 413 -11.08 -13.01 -25.12
CA VAL A 413 -12.12 -12.68 -24.14
C VAL A 413 -11.52 -12.36 -22.78
N ALA A 414 -12.13 -11.38 -22.11
CA ALA A 414 -11.91 -11.15 -20.70
C ALA A 414 -12.59 -12.26 -19.90
N LEU A 415 -11.86 -12.74 -18.90
CA LEU A 415 -12.38 -13.57 -17.84
C LEU A 415 -13.26 -12.75 -16.86
N MET A 416 -14.03 -13.46 -16.03
CA MET A 416 -14.84 -12.87 -14.97
C MET A 416 -13.93 -12.48 -13.79
N ILE A 417 -13.94 -11.22 -13.39
CA ILE A 417 -13.07 -10.64 -12.34
C ILE A 417 -13.89 -9.99 -11.23
N GLY A 418 -13.49 -10.19 -9.97
CA GLY A 418 -14.18 -9.63 -8.81
C GLY A 418 -13.50 -8.40 -8.22
N ASN A 419 -13.83 -8.08 -6.96
CA ASN A 419 -13.26 -6.94 -6.23
C ASN A 419 -11.72 -6.93 -6.29
N ILE A 420 -11.16 -5.72 -6.34
CA ILE A 420 -9.74 -5.51 -6.55
C ILE A 420 -9.09 -5.10 -5.23
N TYR A 421 -7.91 -5.64 -4.94
CA TYR A 421 -7.18 -5.46 -3.70
C TYR A 421 -5.77 -4.99 -4.02
N ILE A 422 -5.36 -3.85 -3.44
CA ILE A 422 -4.04 -3.25 -3.65
C ILE A 422 -3.22 -3.43 -2.36
N TYR A 423 -2.00 -3.97 -2.49
CA TYR A 423 -1.19 -4.43 -1.36
C TYR A 423 0.32 -4.22 -1.62
N ILE A 424 1.12 -3.79 -0.63
CA ILE A 424 2.58 -3.57 -0.80
C ILE A 424 3.38 -4.81 -0.41
N TYR A 425 4.31 -5.23 -1.27
CA TYR A 425 5.37 -6.15 -0.83
C TYR A 425 6.57 -5.39 -0.27
N ILE A 426 6.88 -5.65 0.99
CA ILE A 426 8.08 -5.16 1.65
C ILE A 426 9.10 -6.29 1.67
N TYR A 427 10.25 -6.07 1.02
CA TYR A 427 11.31 -7.07 0.78
C TYR A 427 11.97 -7.68 2.04
N ILE A 428 11.53 -7.31 3.24
CA ILE A 428 12.23 -7.60 4.51
C ILE A 428 11.63 -8.81 5.24
N THR A 429 10.38 -9.22 4.95
CA THR A 429 9.85 -10.50 5.46
C THR A 429 9.09 -11.27 4.38
N SER A 430 9.57 -12.48 4.07
CA SER A 430 8.82 -13.50 3.34
C SER A 430 7.71 -14.05 4.23
N ASN A 431 6.60 -13.31 4.33
CA ASN A 431 5.53 -13.65 5.24
C ASN A 431 4.19 -13.73 4.49
N ASP A 432 3.79 -14.96 4.15
CA ASP A 432 2.53 -15.28 3.46
C ASP A 432 1.26 -14.83 4.23
N GLN A 433 1.43 -14.42 5.50
CA GLN A 433 0.42 -13.79 6.34
C GLN A 433 -0.41 -12.70 5.64
N ASN A 434 0.19 -11.87 4.77
CA ASN A 434 -0.57 -10.79 4.12
C ASN A 434 -1.30 -11.25 2.84
N THR A 435 -0.80 -12.27 2.13
CA THR A 435 -1.57 -12.98 1.10
C THR A 435 -2.79 -13.64 1.74
N ASN A 436 -2.62 -14.25 2.91
CA ASN A 436 -3.71 -14.86 3.68
C ASN A 436 -4.78 -13.84 4.08
N LYS A 437 -4.42 -12.62 4.53
CA LYS A 437 -5.41 -11.54 4.78
C LYS A 437 -6.26 -11.18 3.55
N VAL A 438 -5.66 -11.17 2.35
CA VAL A 438 -6.38 -10.90 1.10
C VAL A 438 -7.33 -12.05 0.76
N TYR A 439 -6.88 -13.30 0.88
CA TYR A 439 -7.74 -14.47 0.70
C TYR A 439 -8.86 -14.51 1.75
N ASP A 440 -8.58 -14.06 2.97
CA ASP A 440 -9.55 -14.02 4.05
C ASP A 440 -10.69 -13.04 3.75
N ASP A 441 -10.41 -11.83 3.27
CA ASP A 441 -11.46 -10.89 2.86
C ASP A 441 -12.22 -11.36 1.61
N ILE A 442 -11.51 -11.87 0.59
CA ILE A 442 -12.14 -12.41 -0.64
C ILE A 442 -13.12 -13.53 -0.26
N PHE A 443 -12.70 -14.54 0.48
CA PHE A 443 -13.54 -15.70 0.76
C PHE A 443 -14.34 -15.57 2.05
N GLY A 444 -14.39 -14.38 2.66
CA GLY A 444 -15.14 -14.11 3.88
C GLY A 444 -14.67 -14.92 5.09
N ASN A 445 -13.41 -15.38 5.07
CA ASN A 445 -12.83 -16.18 6.14
C ASN A 445 -12.41 -15.27 7.30
N LYS A 446 -12.62 -15.75 8.52
CA LYS A 446 -12.23 -15.09 9.77
C LYS A 446 -11.43 -16.10 10.58
N GLN A 447 -10.11 -15.95 10.58
CA GLN A 447 -9.22 -16.78 11.39
C GLN A 447 -9.38 -16.45 12.86
N ASN A 448 -9.35 -17.48 13.70
CA ASN A 448 -9.45 -17.39 15.15
C ASN A 448 -8.43 -18.34 15.77
N ILE A 449 -7.43 -17.78 16.45
CA ILE A 449 -6.31 -18.48 17.06
C ILE A 449 -6.28 -18.09 18.54
N ILE A 450 -6.80 -18.98 19.39
CA ILE A 450 -6.89 -18.79 20.86
C ILE A 450 -6.41 -20.09 21.51
N ASP A 451 -5.52 -20.00 22.50
CA ASP A 451 -5.03 -21.14 23.30
C ASP A 451 -4.63 -22.37 22.47
N ASN A 452 -3.81 -22.14 21.43
CA ASN A 452 -3.38 -23.11 20.42
C ASN A 452 -4.49 -23.77 19.57
N LYS A 453 -5.76 -23.44 19.78
CA LYS A 453 -6.87 -23.83 18.89
C LYS A 453 -6.91 -22.89 17.70
N LYS A 454 -6.67 -23.45 16.51
CA LYS A 454 -6.78 -22.76 15.22
C LYS A 454 -8.13 -23.08 14.60
N SER A 455 -8.89 -22.05 14.24
CA SER A 455 -10.15 -22.21 13.51
C SER A 455 -10.39 -21.10 12.49
N VAL A 456 -11.25 -21.37 11.52
CA VAL A 456 -11.59 -20.46 10.42
C VAL A 456 -13.10 -20.44 10.26
N THR A 457 -13.72 -19.28 10.39
CA THR A 457 -15.17 -19.12 10.12
C THR A 457 -15.36 -18.51 8.74
N VAL A 458 -16.12 -19.17 7.87
CA VAL A 458 -16.50 -18.66 6.54
C VAL A 458 -17.84 -17.92 6.64
N ASP A 459 -17.82 -16.65 6.27
CA ASP A 459 -18.99 -15.77 6.21
C ASP A 459 -19.68 -15.89 4.84
N LEU A 460 -20.78 -16.64 4.79
CA LEU A 460 -21.48 -16.94 3.53
C LEU A 460 -22.17 -15.71 2.92
N LEU A 461 -22.26 -14.59 3.65
CA LEU A 461 -22.80 -13.32 3.17
C LEU A 461 -21.74 -12.40 2.54
N THR A 462 -20.47 -12.55 2.91
CA THR A 462 -19.40 -11.63 2.46
C THR A 462 -18.25 -12.32 1.74
N GLY A 463 -18.24 -13.65 1.67
CA GLY A 463 -17.26 -14.42 0.89
C GLY A 463 -17.70 -14.75 -0.53
N TYR A 464 -16.78 -14.63 -1.49
CA TYR A 464 -16.94 -15.18 -2.83
C TYR A 464 -17.10 -16.71 -2.77
N SER A 465 -18.07 -17.25 -3.51
CA SER A 465 -18.38 -18.69 -3.56
C SER A 465 -18.86 -19.10 -4.97
N LEU A 466 -19.07 -20.39 -5.23
CA LEU A 466 -19.67 -20.89 -6.47
C LEU A 466 -20.94 -21.73 -6.23
N ALA A 467 -21.97 -21.59 -7.04
CA ALA A 467 -23.19 -22.41 -7.01
C ALA A 467 -23.28 -23.20 -8.31
N SER A 468 -23.79 -24.43 -8.26
CA SER A 468 -24.10 -25.15 -9.50
C SER A 468 -25.43 -24.70 -10.13
N SER A 469 -26.31 -24.04 -9.38
CA SER A 469 -27.69 -23.75 -9.81
C SER A 469 -28.11 -22.30 -9.60
N TRP A 470 -28.86 -21.74 -10.56
CA TRP A 470 -29.53 -20.44 -10.43
C TRP A 470 -30.49 -20.36 -9.24
N SER A 471 -31.00 -21.51 -8.76
CA SER A 471 -31.97 -21.57 -7.66
C SER A 471 -31.33 -21.41 -6.27
N THR A 472 -30.01 -21.53 -6.14
CA THR A 472 -29.30 -21.34 -4.86
C THR A 472 -29.31 -19.86 -4.48
N TYR A 473 -29.78 -19.53 -3.26
CA TYR A 473 -29.95 -18.14 -2.82
C TYR A 473 -29.67 -17.95 -1.32
N ILE A 474 -29.52 -16.70 -0.88
CA ILE A 474 -29.42 -16.33 0.54
C ILE A 474 -30.72 -15.69 1.00
N GLY A 475 -31.29 -16.23 2.08
CA GLY A 475 -32.45 -15.68 2.78
C GLY A 475 -32.08 -14.98 4.08
N GLN A 476 -32.76 -13.88 4.39
CA GLN A 476 -32.69 -13.14 5.64
C GLN A 476 -33.83 -13.60 6.55
N PHE A 477 -33.46 -14.13 7.71
CA PHE A 477 -34.37 -14.62 8.72
C PHE A 477 -34.33 -13.65 9.91
N THR A 478 -35.37 -12.83 10.06
CA THR A 478 -35.48 -11.78 11.08
C THR A 478 -36.32 -12.20 12.30
N LYS A 479 -37.25 -13.14 12.13
CA LYS A 479 -38.22 -13.58 13.15
C LYS A 479 -37.80 -14.85 13.88
N LEU A 480 -36.53 -14.91 14.27
CA LEU A 480 -36.00 -16.06 15.02
C LEU A 480 -36.32 -15.94 16.51
N THR A 481 -36.34 -17.06 17.24
CA THR A 481 -36.80 -17.13 18.65
C THR A 481 -36.08 -16.12 19.57
N ASP A 482 -34.82 -15.79 19.26
CA ASP A 482 -33.98 -14.85 20.02
C ASP A 482 -33.87 -13.45 19.36
N GLN A 483 -34.77 -13.09 18.44
CA GLN A 483 -34.75 -11.85 17.61
C GLN A 483 -33.46 -11.64 16.78
N LYS A 484 -32.61 -12.67 16.69
CA LYS A 484 -31.38 -12.64 15.89
C LYS A 484 -31.73 -12.56 14.41
N THR A 485 -31.14 -11.60 13.69
CA THR A 485 -31.12 -11.65 12.23
C THR A 485 -30.03 -12.61 11.77
N MET A 486 -30.37 -13.54 10.88
CA MET A 486 -29.40 -14.43 10.23
C MET A 486 -29.56 -14.46 8.72
N TYR A 487 -28.45 -14.77 8.05
CA TYR A 487 -28.37 -14.96 6.61
C TYR A 487 -28.04 -16.43 6.34
N LEU A 488 -28.90 -17.13 5.61
CA LEU A 488 -28.76 -18.56 5.35
C LEU A 488 -28.85 -18.88 3.86
N VAL A 489 -27.92 -19.71 3.38
CA VAL A 489 -27.94 -20.26 2.02
C VAL A 489 -28.98 -21.38 1.95
N GLY A 490 -29.88 -21.30 0.95
CA GLY A 490 -30.95 -22.25 0.70
C GLY A 490 -30.87 -22.94 -0.66
N PHE A 491 -31.77 -23.91 -0.86
CA PHE A 491 -31.99 -24.65 -2.13
C PHE A 491 -30.77 -25.45 -2.64
N ILE A 492 -29.87 -25.85 -1.74
CA ILE A 492 -28.86 -26.88 -1.98
C ILE A 492 -29.56 -28.26 -2.01
N GLY A 493 -29.31 -29.03 -3.07
CA GLY A 493 -29.96 -30.31 -3.35
C GLY A 493 -31.50 -30.33 -3.41
N GLY A 494 -32.07 -31.54 -3.35
CA GLY A 494 -33.51 -31.81 -3.31
C GLY A 494 -34.17 -31.92 -4.69
N PRO A 495 -35.24 -32.71 -4.86
CA PRO A 495 -35.62 -33.30 -6.14
C PRO A 495 -36.26 -32.33 -7.15
N ASN A 496 -36.99 -31.32 -6.65
CA ASN A 496 -37.82 -30.46 -7.49
C ASN A 496 -37.09 -29.18 -7.91
N GLU A 497 -37.53 -28.58 -9.01
CA GLU A 497 -37.28 -27.16 -9.26
C GLU A 497 -37.74 -26.33 -8.04
N ARG A 498 -36.97 -25.30 -7.68
CA ARG A 498 -37.30 -24.43 -6.55
C ARG A 498 -37.27 -22.99 -7.01
N VAL A 499 -38.45 -22.47 -7.27
CA VAL A 499 -38.74 -21.04 -7.42
C VAL A 499 -39.17 -20.54 -6.04
N ALA A 500 -38.57 -19.45 -5.55
CA ALA A 500 -39.07 -18.81 -4.34
C ALA A 500 -40.18 -17.80 -4.68
N ASN A 501 -41.04 -17.48 -3.72
CA ASN A 501 -42.36 -16.94 -4.03
C ASN A 501 -42.31 -15.53 -4.66
N ASN A 502 -43.30 -15.24 -5.49
CA ASN A 502 -43.56 -13.95 -6.18
C ASN A 502 -42.69 -13.58 -7.41
N THR A 503 -41.71 -14.38 -7.84
CA THR A 503 -40.94 -14.11 -9.07
C THR A 503 -41.73 -14.29 -10.38
N LYS A 504 -42.51 -13.27 -10.77
CA LYS A 504 -43.21 -13.25 -12.08
C LYS A 504 -42.30 -12.86 -13.27
N THR A 505 -41.05 -12.46 -13.01
CA THR A 505 -40.18 -11.78 -13.98
C THR A 505 -38.88 -12.51 -14.34
N ASN A 506 -38.39 -13.45 -13.52
CA ASN A 506 -37.19 -14.24 -13.84
C ASN A 506 -37.51 -15.36 -14.83
N LYS A 507 -37.55 -15.03 -16.13
CA LYS A 507 -37.82 -15.97 -17.23
C LYS A 507 -36.60 -16.80 -17.69
N VAL A 508 -35.45 -16.65 -17.03
CA VAL A 508 -34.17 -17.26 -17.45
C VAL A 508 -33.60 -18.07 -16.29
N LEU A 509 -33.37 -19.37 -16.52
CA LEU A 509 -33.15 -20.40 -15.50
C LEU A 509 -31.80 -21.11 -15.72
N PHE A 510 -30.71 -20.35 -15.83
CA PHE A 510 -29.36 -20.86 -16.10
C PHE A 510 -28.37 -20.42 -15.01
N PRO A 511 -27.42 -21.28 -14.57
CA PRO A 511 -27.13 -22.64 -15.06
C PRO A 511 -28.19 -23.68 -14.66
N TYR A 512 -28.53 -24.58 -15.58
CA TYR A 512 -29.61 -25.56 -15.45
C TYR A 512 -29.23 -26.81 -14.60
N THR A 513 -28.31 -26.71 -13.63
CA THR A 513 -28.18 -27.79 -12.65
C THR A 513 -29.39 -27.77 -11.74
N TRP A 514 -30.13 -28.87 -11.73
CA TRP A 514 -31.40 -29.03 -11.04
C TRP A 514 -31.38 -30.24 -10.11
N GLY A 515 -32.44 -30.37 -9.32
CA GLY A 515 -32.63 -31.53 -8.46
C GLY A 515 -31.50 -31.73 -7.43
N ASN A 516 -31.05 -32.98 -7.34
CA ASN A 516 -30.11 -33.47 -6.33
C ASN A 516 -28.64 -33.11 -6.60
N ALA A 517 -28.32 -32.59 -7.78
CA ALA A 517 -26.96 -32.18 -8.16
C ALA A 517 -26.62 -30.73 -7.76
N ARG A 518 -27.55 -30.03 -7.09
CA ARG A 518 -27.37 -28.65 -6.63
C ARG A 518 -26.41 -28.57 -5.45
N THR A 519 -25.33 -27.82 -5.62
CA THR A 519 -24.24 -27.65 -4.65
C THR A 519 -23.88 -26.17 -4.48
N ILE A 520 -23.24 -25.86 -3.36
CA ILE A 520 -22.45 -24.63 -3.18
C ILE A 520 -21.00 -25.03 -2.89
N THR A 521 -20.05 -24.31 -3.48
CA THR A 521 -18.62 -24.43 -3.25
C THR A 521 -18.14 -23.17 -2.54
N ILE A 522 -17.45 -23.35 -1.42
CA ILE A 522 -16.81 -22.28 -0.66
C ILE A 522 -15.30 -22.53 -0.60
N TYR A 523 -14.55 -21.54 -0.15
CA TYR A 523 -13.11 -21.65 0.02
C TYR A 523 -12.72 -21.38 1.47
N VAL A 524 -11.86 -22.23 2.03
CA VAL A 524 -11.38 -22.18 3.42
C VAL A 524 -9.88 -21.97 3.41
N ASN A 525 -9.44 -20.83 3.91
CA ASN A 525 -8.02 -20.49 4.07
C ASN A 525 -7.50 -21.06 5.40
N ALA A 526 -7.05 -22.30 5.38
CA ALA A 526 -6.66 -23.02 6.59
C ALA A 526 -5.26 -22.56 7.06
N PRO A 527 -5.09 -22.19 8.35
CA PRO A 527 -3.85 -21.60 8.87
C PRO A 527 -2.68 -22.60 9.02
N VAL A 528 -2.95 -23.90 8.87
CA VAL A 528 -1.97 -25.00 8.77
C VAL A 528 -2.64 -26.19 8.06
N GLU A 529 -1.84 -27.08 7.48
CA GLU A 529 -2.32 -28.40 7.09
C GLU A 529 -2.81 -29.19 8.31
N GLY A 530 -3.93 -29.90 8.18
CA GLY A 530 -4.45 -30.76 9.25
C GLY A 530 -5.88 -31.24 9.05
N GLN A 531 -6.38 -31.95 10.06
CA GLN A 531 -7.75 -32.47 10.11
C GLN A 531 -8.66 -31.44 10.82
N TYR A 532 -9.70 -30.96 10.15
CA TYR A 532 -10.59 -29.92 10.67
C TYR A 532 -12.02 -30.45 10.89
N TYR A 533 -12.54 -30.25 12.10
CA TYR A 533 -13.96 -30.41 12.42
C TYR A 533 -14.76 -29.25 11.81
N ILE A 534 -15.98 -29.53 11.38
CA ILE A 534 -16.95 -28.55 10.86
C ILE A 534 -18.06 -28.35 11.90
N SER A 535 -18.44 -27.10 12.15
CA SER A 535 -19.66 -26.72 12.88
C SER A 535 -20.41 -25.59 12.16
N GLY A 536 -21.70 -25.43 12.45
CA GLY A 536 -22.52 -24.39 11.82
C GLY A 536 -23.95 -24.31 12.34
N SER A 537 -24.65 -23.24 11.93
CA SER A 537 -26.08 -23.03 12.20
C SER A 537 -26.94 -23.44 10.99
N TYR A 538 -28.16 -23.91 11.22
CA TYR A 538 -29.08 -24.31 10.16
C TYR A 538 -30.56 -24.08 10.50
N ILE A 539 -31.43 -24.09 9.47
CA ILE A 539 -32.91 -24.15 9.61
C ILE A 539 -33.52 -25.19 8.64
N THR A 540 -34.43 -26.02 9.14
CA THR A 540 -35.28 -26.94 8.35
C THR A 540 -36.47 -27.42 9.21
N SER A 541 -37.62 -27.71 8.60
CA SER A 541 -38.76 -28.37 9.28
C SER A 541 -38.74 -29.90 9.19
N LYS A 542 -37.82 -30.48 8.43
CA LYS A 542 -37.63 -31.92 8.29
C LYS A 542 -36.22 -32.34 8.69
N GLN A 543 -36.05 -33.60 9.07
CA GLN A 543 -34.71 -34.20 9.17
C GLN A 543 -34.05 -34.17 7.78
N ARG A 544 -32.80 -33.69 7.70
CA ARG A 544 -32.07 -33.49 6.44
C ARG A 544 -30.61 -33.87 6.58
N GLY A 545 -29.98 -34.14 5.44
CA GLY A 545 -28.56 -34.50 5.35
C GLY A 545 -27.73 -33.39 4.70
N LEU A 546 -26.55 -33.14 5.26
CA LEU A 546 -25.49 -32.32 4.67
C LEU A 546 -24.30 -33.23 4.34
N GLN A 547 -23.67 -32.99 3.19
CA GLN A 547 -22.39 -33.56 2.82
C GLN A 547 -21.40 -32.43 2.52
N PHE A 548 -20.21 -32.51 3.12
CA PHE A 548 -19.07 -31.65 2.85
C PHE A 548 -17.95 -32.49 2.23
N THR A 549 -17.39 -32.05 1.10
CA THR A 549 -16.27 -32.69 0.41
C THR A 549 -15.17 -31.67 0.22
N ALA A 550 -13.92 -31.99 0.57
CA ALA A 550 -12.76 -31.13 0.29
C ALA A 550 -11.93 -31.64 -0.90
N GLY A 551 -11.54 -30.73 -1.80
CA GLY A 551 -10.78 -31.02 -3.03
C GLY A 551 -11.65 -31.17 -4.28
N ASP A 552 -10.98 -31.36 -5.43
CA ASP A 552 -11.61 -31.32 -6.77
C ASP A 552 -12.33 -32.61 -7.18
N ALA A 553 -12.05 -33.73 -6.50
CA ALA A 553 -12.54 -35.05 -6.88
C ALA A 553 -13.68 -35.52 -5.96
N VAL A 554 -14.92 -35.41 -6.46
CA VAL A 554 -16.10 -36.11 -5.90
C VAL A 554 -15.93 -37.64 -5.98
N SER A 555 -14.96 -38.14 -6.76
CA SER A 555 -14.79 -39.54 -7.16
C SER A 555 -14.02 -40.46 -6.20
N GLN A 556 -13.48 -39.98 -5.07
CA GLN A 556 -12.73 -40.86 -4.14
C GLN A 556 -13.37 -41.13 -2.77
N ASN A 557 -14.44 -40.44 -2.35
CA ASN A 557 -15.11 -40.62 -1.05
C ASN A 557 -14.22 -40.49 0.22
N THR A 558 -12.92 -40.21 0.10
CA THR A 558 -11.93 -40.27 1.19
C THR A 558 -11.92 -39.03 2.08
N ASN A 559 -12.23 -37.85 1.54
CA ASN A 559 -12.22 -36.58 2.27
C ASN A 559 -13.64 -35.97 2.32
N VAL A 560 -14.55 -36.70 2.98
CA VAL A 560 -15.98 -36.40 3.02
C VAL A 560 -16.51 -36.51 4.46
N VAL A 561 -17.24 -35.48 4.90
CA VAL A 561 -17.97 -35.47 6.19
C VAL A 561 -19.46 -35.35 5.92
N LYS A 562 -20.27 -36.15 6.62
CA LYS A 562 -21.73 -36.20 6.49
C LYS A 562 -22.41 -35.92 7.82
N VAL A 563 -23.44 -35.09 7.81
CA VAL A 563 -24.16 -34.66 9.01
C VAL A 563 -25.67 -34.77 8.77
N ASN A 564 -26.36 -35.48 9.65
CA ASN A 564 -27.81 -35.45 9.75
C ASN A 564 -28.21 -34.36 10.73
N VAL A 565 -29.21 -33.56 10.36
CA VAL A 565 -29.76 -32.50 11.21
C VAL A 565 -31.25 -32.70 11.47
N THR A 566 -31.72 -32.32 12.65
CA THR A 566 -33.11 -32.50 13.10
C THR A 566 -34.01 -31.35 12.64
N GLY A 567 -35.25 -31.66 12.24
CA GLY A 567 -36.23 -30.65 11.82
C GLY A 567 -36.91 -29.94 12.99
N LYS A 568 -37.10 -28.62 12.89
CA LYS A 568 -37.88 -27.78 13.83
C LYS A 568 -39.10 -27.22 13.11
N SER A 569 -40.30 -27.49 13.64
CA SER A 569 -41.57 -27.37 12.91
C SER A 569 -41.97 -25.97 12.43
N ASN A 570 -41.42 -24.91 13.03
CA ASN A 570 -41.88 -23.52 12.88
C ASN A 570 -40.92 -22.59 12.11
N TRP A 571 -39.70 -23.02 11.76
CA TRP A 571 -38.65 -22.20 11.12
C TRP A 571 -38.24 -20.93 11.89
N THR A 572 -38.69 -20.73 13.13
CA THR A 572 -38.26 -19.61 13.98
C THR A 572 -37.09 -20.02 14.88
N SER A 573 -36.91 -21.32 15.15
CA SER A 573 -35.80 -21.82 15.97
C SER A 573 -34.64 -22.29 15.10
N VAL A 574 -33.43 -21.82 15.43
CA VAL A 574 -32.17 -22.22 14.81
C VAL A 574 -31.73 -23.58 15.36
N GLY A 575 -31.23 -24.46 14.50
CA GLY A 575 -30.49 -25.64 14.93
C GLY A 575 -28.98 -25.44 14.73
N THR A 576 -28.17 -26.22 15.45
CA THR A 576 -26.72 -26.23 15.26
C THR A 576 -26.19 -27.65 15.08
N PHE A 577 -25.07 -27.78 14.37
CA PHE A 577 -24.32 -29.03 14.28
C PHE A 577 -22.83 -28.79 14.57
N ASP A 578 -22.17 -29.82 15.09
CA ASP A 578 -20.76 -29.79 15.45
C ASP A 578 -20.20 -31.22 15.34
N THR A 579 -19.34 -31.43 14.35
CA THR A 579 -18.78 -32.76 14.02
C THR A 579 -17.75 -33.26 15.03
N SER A 580 -17.23 -32.38 15.90
CA SER A 580 -16.36 -32.77 17.02
C SER A 580 -17.10 -33.57 18.09
N LYS A 581 -18.42 -33.38 18.21
CA LYS A 581 -19.26 -34.02 19.23
C LYS A 581 -19.83 -35.34 18.73
N THR A 582 -19.77 -36.38 19.55
CA THR A 582 -20.27 -37.71 19.21
C THR A 582 -21.78 -37.72 18.97
N SER A 583 -22.51 -36.97 19.79
CA SER A 583 -23.92 -36.62 19.66
C SER A 583 -24.13 -35.14 20.01
N GLY A 584 -25.08 -34.48 19.33
CA GLY A 584 -25.54 -33.14 19.65
C GLY A 584 -27.06 -33.06 19.57
N ASN A 585 -27.67 -32.12 20.31
CA ASN A 585 -29.14 -32.01 20.44
C ASN A 585 -29.88 -31.87 19.09
N ASP A 586 -29.22 -31.26 18.10
CA ASP A 586 -29.80 -30.90 16.81
C ASP A 586 -29.12 -31.57 15.60
N GLY A 587 -28.01 -32.31 15.80
CA GLY A 587 -27.27 -32.90 14.69
C GLY A 587 -26.31 -34.03 15.07
N THR A 588 -26.15 -34.99 14.16
CA THR A 588 -25.40 -36.23 14.33
C THR A 588 -24.54 -36.52 13.09
N VAL A 589 -23.27 -36.84 13.27
CA VAL A 589 -22.36 -37.24 12.18
C VAL A 589 -22.73 -38.64 11.68
N GLN A 590 -22.73 -38.87 10.36
CA GLN A 590 -22.87 -40.21 9.80
C GLN A 590 -21.51 -40.91 9.70
N GLY A 591 -21.41 -42.14 10.21
CA GLY A 591 -20.19 -42.93 10.16
C GLY A 591 -19.06 -42.38 11.03
N ASN A 592 -17.84 -42.82 10.75
CA ASN A 592 -16.67 -42.54 11.59
C ASN A 592 -15.90 -41.26 11.17
N THR A 593 -16.10 -40.77 9.95
CA THR A 593 -15.38 -39.60 9.42
C THR A 593 -15.98 -38.30 9.93
N ARG A 594 -15.22 -37.60 10.78
CA ARG A 594 -15.64 -36.38 11.50
C ARG A 594 -14.92 -35.11 11.08
N THR A 595 -13.86 -35.23 10.29
CA THR A 595 -12.98 -34.14 9.90
C THR A 595 -12.72 -34.15 8.40
N LEU A 596 -12.46 -32.98 7.84
CA LEU A 596 -11.86 -32.84 6.51
C LEU A 596 -10.36 -32.60 6.65
N LEU A 597 -9.57 -33.28 5.82
CA LEU A 597 -8.15 -32.96 5.66
C LEU A 597 -8.04 -31.72 4.78
N LEU A 598 -7.49 -30.64 5.33
CA LEU A 598 -7.23 -29.38 4.63
C LEU A 598 -5.70 -29.16 4.55
N LYS A 599 -5.22 -28.64 3.42
CA LYS A 599 -3.84 -28.14 3.25
C LYS A 599 -3.71 -26.74 3.84
N GLU A 600 -2.49 -26.30 4.13
CA GLU A 600 -2.26 -24.89 4.49
C GLU A 600 -2.63 -23.97 3.31
N GLY A 601 -3.22 -22.82 3.60
CA GLY A 601 -3.74 -21.89 2.60
C GLY A 601 -5.14 -22.28 2.09
N LEU A 602 -5.44 -21.93 0.84
CA LEU A 602 -6.80 -21.96 0.30
C LEU A 602 -7.28 -23.36 -0.14
N ASN A 603 -8.35 -23.85 0.47
CA ASN A 603 -8.97 -25.15 0.20
C ASN A 603 -10.39 -24.98 -0.38
N LYS A 604 -10.70 -25.72 -1.44
CA LYS A 604 -12.04 -25.80 -2.03
C LYS A 604 -12.92 -26.81 -1.28
N ILE A 605 -14.08 -26.38 -0.79
CA ILE A 605 -15.07 -27.22 -0.09
C ILE A 605 -16.39 -27.20 -0.85
N ILE A 606 -16.87 -28.37 -1.28
CA ILE A 606 -18.16 -28.56 -1.94
C ILE A 606 -19.17 -29.03 -0.90
N ILE A 607 -20.34 -28.37 -0.86
CA ILE A 607 -21.45 -28.64 0.04
C ILE A 607 -22.66 -29.12 -0.79
N ALA A 608 -23.21 -30.27 -0.41
CA ALA A 608 -24.35 -30.91 -1.04
C ALA A 608 -25.38 -31.40 -0.01
N GLY A 609 -26.57 -31.76 -0.47
CA GLY A 609 -27.50 -32.54 0.34
C GLY A 609 -27.13 -34.03 0.34
N ASP A 610 -26.99 -34.63 1.53
CA ASP A 610 -26.86 -36.07 1.66
C ASP A 610 -28.23 -36.78 1.53
N THR A 611 -28.24 -38.10 1.36
CA THR A 611 -29.37 -39.02 1.14
C THR A 611 -30.76 -38.67 1.72
N LEU A 612 -30.88 -38.03 2.89
CA LEU A 612 -32.17 -37.70 3.54
C LEU A 612 -33.00 -36.61 2.81
N ASP A 613 -34.33 -36.62 3.03
CA ASP A 613 -35.33 -35.73 2.40
C ASP A 613 -35.12 -35.57 0.88
N SER A 614 -34.86 -36.69 0.21
CA SER A 614 -34.51 -36.78 -1.21
C SER A 614 -33.33 -35.87 -1.58
N LYS A 615 -32.25 -35.91 -0.81
CA LYS A 615 -31.07 -35.04 -0.94
C LYS A 615 -31.34 -33.55 -0.78
N SER A 616 -32.42 -33.15 -0.09
CA SER A 616 -32.64 -31.74 0.26
C SER A 616 -31.75 -31.37 1.46
N ALA A 617 -30.86 -30.40 1.30
CA ALA A 617 -30.10 -29.84 2.42
C ALA A 617 -30.98 -28.91 3.28
N PRO A 618 -30.65 -28.70 4.57
CA PRO A 618 -31.21 -27.58 5.34
C PRO A 618 -30.73 -26.23 4.76
N TYR A 619 -31.33 -25.14 5.23
CA TYR A 619 -30.74 -23.81 5.07
C TYR A 619 -29.53 -23.71 5.99
N ILE A 620 -28.38 -23.25 5.50
CA ILE A 620 -27.12 -23.22 6.26
C ILE A 620 -26.60 -21.79 6.44
N GLY A 621 -26.09 -21.48 7.62
CA GLY A 621 -25.40 -20.22 7.92
C GLY A 621 -23.89 -20.38 7.86
N ASN A 622 -23.19 -19.39 8.39
CA ASN A 622 -21.73 -19.38 8.49
C ASN A 622 -21.19 -20.69 9.12
N LEU A 623 -20.07 -21.15 8.57
CA LEU A 623 -19.46 -22.43 8.91
C LEU A 623 -18.11 -22.20 9.57
N THR A 624 -17.82 -22.93 10.64
CA THR A 624 -16.53 -22.86 11.33
C THR A 624 -15.78 -24.18 11.18
N PHE A 625 -14.55 -24.09 10.69
CA PHE A 625 -13.60 -25.18 10.53
C PHE A 625 -12.58 -25.10 11.66
N THR A 626 -12.55 -26.07 12.57
CA THR A 626 -11.70 -26.07 13.77
C THR A 626 -10.68 -27.20 13.70
N LEU A 627 -9.39 -26.88 13.78
CA LEU A 627 -8.29 -27.84 13.73
C LEU A 627 -8.41 -28.84 14.90
N LYS A 628 -8.37 -30.13 14.58
CA LYS A 628 -8.24 -31.21 15.56
C LYS A 628 -6.83 -31.16 16.16
N THR A 629 -6.73 -30.65 17.37
CA THR A 629 -5.51 -30.73 18.18
C THR A 629 -5.25 -32.19 18.56
N SER A 630 -4.05 -32.70 18.28
CA SER A 630 -3.59 -33.97 18.85
C SER A 630 -3.44 -33.83 20.36
N THR A 631 -4.29 -34.51 21.13
CA THR A 631 -4.00 -34.77 22.54
C THR A 631 -2.84 -35.76 22.62
N THR A 632 -1.65 -35.28 22.97
CA THR A 632 -0.59 -36.14 23.51
C THR A 632 -1.10 -36.72 24.82
N SER A 633 -1.47 -38.00 24.80
CA SER A 633 -1.82 -38.75 26.00
C SER A 633 -0.54 -39.12 26.75
N ASN A 634 0.07 -38.13 27.40
CA ASN A 634 1.15 -38.34 28.36
C ASN A 634 0.54 -38.77 29.71
N ASP A 635 -0.06 -39.95 29.74
CA ASP A 635 -0.42 -40.68 30.96
C ASP A 635 -0.75 -42.13 30.59
N GLU A 636 0.30 -42.97 30.48
CA GLU A 636 0.27 -44.41 30.75
C GLU A 636 1.70 -45.00 30.66
N THR A 637 2.56 -44.64 31.63
CA THR A 637 3.74 -45.47 31.94
C THR A 637 3.30 -46.69 32.74
N GLY A 638 2.72 -47.66 32.02
CA GLY A 638 2.32 -48.96 32.58
C GLY A 638 3.52 -49.77 33.08
N ALA A 639 3.83 -49.66 34.36
CA ALA A 639 4.88 -50.42 35.02
C ALA A 639 4.36 -51.78 35.54
N ILE A 640 4.46 -52.83 34.72
CA ILE A 640 4.34 -54.24 35.15
C ILE A 640 5.38 -55.03 34.33
N ALA A 641 6.61 -55.21 34.82
CA ALA A 641 7.06 -56.25 35.77
C ALA A 641 7.52 -57.55 35.07
N ASN A 642 8.81 -57.85 35.23
CA ASN A 642 9.41 -59.14 34.88
C ASN A 642 8.75 -60.27 35.67
N SER A 643 8.32 -61.32 35.00
CA SER A 643 8.24 -62.67 35.58
C SER A 643 8.90 -63.66 34.64
N ALA A 644 9.86 -64.42 35.18
CA ALA A 644 10.57 -65.47 34.48
C ALA A 644 10.50 -66.73 35.33
N SER A 645 9.99 -67.83 34.76
CA SER A 645 10.30 -69.20 35.18
C SER A 645 9.71 -70.21 34.22
N SER A 646 10.56 -71.18 33.81
CA SER A 646 10.26 -72.50 33.20
C SER A 646 9.38 -72.51 31.95
#